data_AF-A0AAD9D7J1-F1
#
_entry.id   AF-A0AAD9D7J1-F1
#
_cell.length_a   1.000
_cell.length_b   1.000
_cell.length_c   1.000
_cell.angle_alpha   90.00
_cell.angle_beta   90.00
_cell.angle_gamma   90.00
#
_symmetry.space_group_name_H-M   'P 1'
#
loop_
_entity.id
_entity.type
_entity.pdbx_description
1 polymer ?
#
loop_
_entity_poly.entity_id
_entity_poly.type
_entity_poly.pdbx_seq_one_letter_code
_entity_poly.pdbx_strand_id
1 'polypeptide(L)'
;MIQKKRNLSTGATASVNNDRVRVDLPTSNTYQSISSAILNGGCQVFETSSSTCSTHVINYKVPSTYDGLNPSPQSLLANFAKKEQVDPNNTVGMLTAASMETFSHSSRSAMGVSIDVIVTAGLSNSRSSGAAADFFMISEDYTPDDDVDGDDGQKQEMKPGTINTIIIVNAPLTQGAQVEAYAIAIEAKCNACVDHNVACAKDSTKFAMGTGTDCAVLISERPIRGQQVIKYAGKHTLFAEMIGQAVYEATSKAIMTNILHLHYNYATYTIHHWSRTFVASMMGAMPLIPPKPMMPIPRAPLNVAFMGISKVLTIYFFVPLPDKAKLLFAAVAWDRYLREPPLTCHPVCIAGSMISACLSRTPDRVYNNPFMGFTFGLVLLIFMFSTMTLGAWIFIECIDVISMKGPTFAREYMSGYYNSLIEHALNLLAWILKLLLLKSTFSLQLLCILPLQMAKFIERGQIDDARGQLCWLCSRDPSTLGPSDLAGATLESLSENLSDGFVAPLFWYVLFGPIGALGYRVINTLDSRVGYRGKYEWFGKPSARLDDVINYIPARITTVLLALSASVTLGRRSAWRGLQIAWKDQHQCESPNAGWPMACFAGLLGVQLKKEGAYCLGATSGKEPTPVDIRAGHRVAELAGGITLVIAIVAVIS
;
A
#
# COMPACT_ATOMS: atom_id res chain seq x y z
N MET A 1 0.81 -48.93 -5.24
CA MET A 1 0.52 -47.49 -5.35
C MET A 1 -0.59 -47.13 -4.37
N ILE A 2 -0.35 -46.19 -3.46
CA ILE A 2 -1.35 -45.81 -2.44
C ILE A 2 -2.36 -44.87 -3.09
N GLN A 3 -3.53 -45.38 -3.48
CA GLN A 3 -4.65 -44.57 -3.93
C GLN A 3 -5.29 -43.91 -2.70
N LYS A 4 -5.11 -42.60 -2.52
CA LYS A 4 -5.78 -41.86 -1.45
C LYS A 4 -7.16 -41.43 -1.94
N LYS A 5 -8.21 -42.02 -1.38
CA LYS A 5 -9.61 -41.58 -1.57
C LYS A 5 -10.02 -40.68 -0.40
N ARG A 6 -10.76 -39.61 -0.68
CA ARG A 6 -11.26 -38.66 0.31
C ARG A 6 -12.69 -38.26 -0.02
N ASN A 7 -13.57 -38.38 0.96
CA ASN A 7 -14.93 -37.84 0.87
C ASN A 7 -14.90 -36.33 1.15
N LEU A 8 -15.62 -35.58 0.35
CA LEU A 8 -15.69 -34.12 0.40
C LEU A 8 -16.98 -33.66 1.08
N SER A 9 -17.00 -32.45 1.65
CA SER A 9 -18.18 -31.93 2.38
C SER A 9 -19.39 -31.67 1.47
N THR A 10 -19.15 -31.51 0.17
CA THR A 10 -20.15 -31.41 -0.89
C THR A 10 -20.80 -32.75 -1.26
N GLY A 11 -20.35 -33.86 -0.67
CA GLY A 11 -20.79 -35.22 -1.01
C GLY A 11 -20.03 -35.86 -2.18
N ALA A 12 -19.14 -35.12 -2.84
CA ALA A 12 -18.25 -35.64 -3.87
C ALA A 12 -17.11 -36.48 -3.30
N THR A 13 -16.46 -37.29 -4.15
CA THR A 13 -15.30 -38.12 -3.76
C THR A 13 -14.08 -37.75 -4.59
N ALA A 14 -12.98 -37.39 -3.94
CA ALA A 14 -11.70 -37.15 -4.60
C ALA A 14 -10.79 -38.38 -4.48
N SER A 15 -10.15 -38.77 -5.58
CA SER A 15 -9.12 -39.81 -5.63
C SER A 15 -7.84 -39.29 -6.25
N VAL A 16 -6.71 -39.52 -5.57
CA VAL A 16 -5.39 -39.04 -5.98
C VAL A 16 -4.44 -40.22 -6.11
N ASN A 17 -3.69 -40.23 -7.20
CA ASN A 17 -2.54 -41.11 -7.42
C ASN A 17 -1.39 -40.30 -8.06
N ASN A 18 -0.31 -40.96 -8.48
CA ASN A 18 0.86 -40.26 -9.05
C ASN A 18 0.59 -39.60 -10.41
N ASP A 19 -0.45 -40.04 -11.11
CA ASP A 19 -0.74 -39.67 -12.48
C ASP A 19 -1.92 -38.70 -12.59
N ARG A 20 -2.78 -38.60 -11.56
CA ARG A 20 -3.99 -37.77 -11.61
C ARG A 20 -4.59 -37.41 -10.26
N VAL A 21 -5.41 -36.37 -10.31
CA VAL A 21 -6.54 -36.14 -9.40
C VAL A 21 -7.83 -36.39 -10.17
N ARG A 22 -8.76 -37.16 -9.60
CA ARG A 22 -10.12 -37.33 -10.11
C ARG A 22 -11.13 -37.01 -9.02
N VAL A 23 -12.15 -36.26 -9.38
CA VAL A 23 -13.32 -36.00 -8.53
C VAL A 23 -14.52 -36.66 -9.17
N ASP A 24 -15.23 -37.46 -8.40
CA ASP A 24 -16.50 -38.09 -8.74
C ASP A 24 -17.64 -37.35 -8.04
N LEU A 25 -18.56 -36.78 -8.82
CA LEU A 25 -19.74 -36.09 -8.30
C LEU A 25 -20.91 -37.08 -8.06
N PRO A 26 -21.78 -36.82 -7.06
CA PRO A 26 -22.98 -37.63 -6.81
C PRO A 26 -23.86 -37.81 -8.05
N THR A 27 -24.35 -39.02 -8.29
CA THR A 27 -25.23 -39.32 -9.45
C THR A 27 -26.66 -38.79 -9.30
N SER A 28 -27.06 -38.34 -8.11
CA SER A 28 -28.42 -37.88 -7.84
C SER A 28 -28.76 -36.53 -8.46
N ASN A 29 -27.75 -35.74 -8.84
CA ASN A 29 -27.92 -34.34 -9.21
C ASN A 29 -27.46 -34.11 -10.66
N THR A 30 -27.99 -33.05 -11.26
CA THR A 30 -27.48 -32.52 -12.54
C THR A 30 -26.53 -31.38 -12.24
N TYR A 31 -25.44 -31.28 -13.00
CA TYR A 31 -24.38 -30.31 -12.75
C TYR A 31 -24.21 -29.35 -13.92
N GLN A 32 -23.68 -28.19 -13.60
CA GLN A 32 -23.22 -27.18 -14.54
C GLN A 32 -21.84 -26.70 -14.10
N SER A 33 -21.01 -26.30 -15.06
CA SER A 33 -19.67 -25.81 -14.76
C SER A 33 -19.33 -24.57 -15.57
N ILE A 34 -18.45 -23.75 -15.01
CA ILE A 34 -17.67 -22.75 -15.74
C ILE A 34 -16.20 -23.08 -15.54
N SER A 35 -15.45 -23.21 -16.63
CA SER A 35 -14.03 -23.57 -16.53
C SER A 35 -13.17 -23.05 -17.68
N SER A 36 -11.87 -22.95 -17.41
CA SER A 36 -10.83 -22.78 -18.43
C SER A 36 -10.18 -24.12 -18.80
N ALA A 37 -10.87 -25.24 -18.51
CA ALA A 37 -10.38 -26.58 -18.78
C ALA A 37 -10.28 -26.88 -20.27
N ILE A 38 -9.44 -27.85 -20.63
CA ILE A 38 -9.18 -28.22 -22.03
C ILE A 38 -10.31 -29.11 -22.57
N LEU A 39 -10.71 -30.12 -21.80
CA LEU A 39 -11.85 -30.99 -22.15
C LEU A 39 -13.11 -30.46 -21.48
N ASN A 40 -14.14 -30.18 -22.28
CA ASN A 40 -15.41 -29.60 -21.83
C ASN A 40 -15.23 -28.28 -21.04
N GLY A 41 -14.38 -27.41 -21.58
CA GLY A 41 -14.18 -26.03 -21.09
C GLY A 41 -15.36 -25.10 -21.37
N GLY A 42 -15.31 -23.89 -20.82
CA GLY A 42 -16.37 -22.89 -20.92
C GLY A 42 -17.54 -23.18 -19.98
N CYS A 43 -18.73 -22.70 -20.36
CA CYS A 43 -19.97 -22.97 -19.64
C CYS A 43 -20.60 -24.26 -20.16
N GLN A 44 -20.63 -25.30 -19.34
CA GLN A 44 -21.17 -26.62 -19.71
C GLN A 44 -22.29 -27.06 -18.77
N VAL A 45 -23.23 -27.83 -19.31
CA VAL A 45 -24.29 -28.49 -18.55
C VAL A 45 -24.18 -29.99 -18.79
N PHE A 46 -24.21 -30.73 -17.70
CA PHE A 46 -24.00 -32.17 -17.70
C PHE A 46 -25.32 -32.87 -17.42
N GLU A 47 -25.81 -33.62 -18.42
CA GLU A 47 -27.07 -34.35 -18.34
C GLU A 47 -26.84 -35.79 -17.86
N THR A 48 -27.44 -36.14 -16.73
CA THR A 48 -27.43 -37.49 -16.16
C THR A 48 -28.51 -38.32 -16.84
N SER A 49 -28.25 -38.86 -18.03
CA SER A 49 -29.23 -39.64 -18.81
C SER A 49 -29.48 -41.07 -18.28
N SER A 50 -28.69 -41.53 -17.29
CA SER A 50 -28.86 -42.83 -16.62
C SER A 50 -28.39 -42.78 -15.16
N SER A 51 -28.83 -43.76 -14.34
CA SER A 51 -28.38 -43.94 -12.94
C SER A 51 -26.89 -44.31 -12.80
N THR A 52 -26.16 -44.46 -13.91
CA THR A 52 -24.75 -44.89 -13.96
C THR A 52 -23.79 -43.81 -14.44
N CYS A 53 -24.25 -42.72 -15.07
CA CYS A 53 -23.38 -41.64 -15.55
C CYS A 53 -23.17 -40.59 -14.45
N SER A 54 -22.00 -40.59 -13.80
CA SER A 54 -21.60 -39.51 -12.89
C SER A 54 -20.82 -38.43 -13.65
N THR A 55 -20.91 -37.17 -13.22
CA THR A 55 -20.07 -36.10 -13.75
C THR A 55 -18.71 -36.15 -13.06
N HIS A 56 -17.64 -35.97 -13.82
CA HIS A 56 -16.28 -36.12 -13.33
C HIS A 56 -15.44 -34.86 -13.59
N VAL A 57 -14.47 -34.62 -12.71
CA VAL A 57 -13.38 -33.66 -12.97
C VAL A 57 -12.06 -34.40 -12.91
N ILE A 58 -11.26 -34.32 -13.97
CA ILE A 58 -9.95 -34.95 -14.07
C ILE A 58 -8.87 -33.89 -14.21
N ASN A 59 -7.83 -34.00 -13.41
CA ASN A 59 -6.57 -33.27 -13.56
C ASN A 59 -5.47 -34.29 -13.83
N TYR A 60 -5.07 -34.44 -15.09
CA TYR A 60 -4.14 -35.47 -15.56
C TYR A 60 -2.71 -34.94 -15.62
N LYS A 61 -1.78 -35.67 -14.99
CA LYS A 61 -0.35 -35.35 -14.98
C LYS A 61 0.30 -35.82 -16.28
N VAL A 62 0.85 -34.86 -17.02
CA VAL A 62 1.66 -35.16 -18.21
C VAL A 62 3.15 -35.11 -17.91
N PRO A 63 3.99 -35.85 -18.64
CA PRO A 63 5.44 -35.69 -18.58
C PRO A 63 5.85 -34.25 -18.89
N SER A 64 6.94 -33.78 -18.28
CA SER A 64 7.46 -32.43 -18.54
C SER A 64 7.95 -32.23 -19.97
N THR A 65 8.13 -33.31 -20.73
CA THR A 65 8.53 -33.33 -22.15
C THR A 65 7.34 -33.30 -23.11
N TYR A 66 6.11 -33.27 -22.62
CA TYR A 66 4.92 -33.20 -23.47
C TYR A 66 4.82 -31.82 -24.13
N ASP A 67 4.79 -31.81 -25.46
CA ASP A 67 4.86 -30.61 -26.31
C ASP A 67 3.47 -30.04 -26.68
N GLY A 68 2.39 -30.73 -26.30
CA GLY A 68 1.03 -30.30 -26.64
C GLY A 68 0.64 -30.52 -28.11
N LEU A 69 1.46 -31.19 -28.91
CA LEU A 69 1.20 -31.39 -30.34
C LEU A 69 0.72 -32.80 -30.65
N ASN A 70 1.40 -33.83 -30.10
CA ASN A 70 1.06 -35.22 -30.44
C ASN A 70 1.03 -36.18 -29.23
N PRO A 71 -0.16 -36.66 -28.81
CA PRO A 71 -1.49 -36.27 -29.28
C PRO A 71 -1.87 -34.86 -28.81
N SER A 72 -2.88 -34.24 -29.42
CA SER A 72 -3.41 -32.94 -28.95
C SER A 72 -3.93 -33.06 -27.51
N PRO A 73 -3.91 -31.96 -26.71
CA PRO A 73 -4.33 -31.98 -25.31
C PRO A 73 -5.76 -32.50 -25.10
N GLN A 74 -6.66 -32.14 -26.01
CA GLN A 74 -8.06 -32.56 -25.97
C GLN A 74 -8.21 -34.06 -26.27
N SER A 75 -7.55 -34.57 -27.31
CA SER A 75 -7.56 -36.00 -27.64
C SER A 75 -6.90 -36.84 -26.54
N LEU A 76 -5.82 -36.34 -25.94
CA LEU A 76 -5.14 -36.98 -24.81
C LEU A 76 -6.09 -37.16 -23.62
N LEU A 77 -6.77 -36.09 -23.21
CA LEU A 77 -7.73 -36.12 -22.10
C LEU A 77 -8.93 -37.01 -22.40
N ALA A 78 -9.49 -36.95 -23.61
CA ALA A 78 -10.62 -37.79 -24.00
C ALA A 78 -10.26 -39.28 -23.98
N ASN A 79 -9.07 -39.64 -24.46
CA ASN A 79 -8.57 -41.02 -24.41
C ASN A 79 -8.28 -41.46 -22.97
N PHE A 80 -7.74 -40.57 -22.14
CA PHE A 80 -7.49 -40.83 -20.72
C PHE A 80 -8.79 -41.04 -19.94
N ALA A 81 -9.83 -40.24 -20.20
CA ALA A 81 -11.16 -40.42 -19.61
C ALA A 81 -11.75 -41.81 -19.93
N LYS A 82 -11.67 -42.24 -21.21
CA LYS A 82 -12.09 -43.60 -21.61
C LYS A 82 -11.30 -44.69 -20.87
N LYS A 83 -9.98 -44.51 -20.70
CA LYS A 83 -9.11 -45.43 -19.97
C LYS A 83 -9.49 -45.54 -18.48
N GLU A 84 -9.92 -44.43 -17.88
CA GLU A 84 -10.45 -44.36 -16.51
C GLU A 84 -11.91 -44.85 -16.38
N GLN A 85 -12.48 -45.40 -17.46
CA GLN A 85 -13.84 -45.92 -17.53
C GLN A 85 -14.90 -44.86 -17.20
N VAL A 86 -14.65 -43.61 -17.61
CA VAL A 86 -15.61 -42.50 -17.50
C VAL A 86 -15.95 -41.93 -18.87
N ASP A 87 -17.16 -41.38 -18.99
CA ASP A 87 -17.61 -40.76 -20.23
C ASP A 87 -16.87 -39.43 -20.46
N PRO A 88 -16.11 -39.27 -21.57
CA PRO A 88 -15.46 -38.01 -21.91
C PRO A 88 -16.45 -36.84 -22.05
N ASN A 89 -17.70 -37.08 -22.44
CA ASN A 89 -18.70 -36.02 -22.59
C ASN A 89 -19.20 -35.49 -21.24
N ASN A 90 -19.10 -36.31 -20.19
CA ASN A 90 -19.50 -35.95 -18.82
C ASN A 90 -18.29 -35.65 -17.91
N THR A 91 -17.14 -35.31 -18.50
CA THR A 91 -15.88 -35.11 -17.79
C THR A 91 -15.26 -33.76 -18.11
N VAL A 92 -15.01 -32.94 -17.09
CA VAL A 92 -14.18 -31.73 -17.23
C VAL A 92 -12.72 -32.11 -17.05
N GLY A 93 -11.88 -31.91 -18.07
CA GLY A 93 -10.49 -32.38 -18.08
C GLY A 93 -9.46 -31.27 -18.16
N MET A 94 -8.48 -31.32 -17.27
CA MET A 94 -7.32 -30.43 -17.21
C MET A 94 -6.02 -31.22 -17.31
N LEU A 95 -4.98 -30.59 -17.84
CA LEU A 95 -3.62 -31.11 -17.81
C LEU A 95 -2.79 -30.37 -16.78
N THR A 96 -1.82 -31.06 -16.19
CA THR A 96 -0.88 -30.45 -15.25
C THR A 96 0.51 -31.07 -15.39
N ALA A 97 1.54 -30.24 -15.26
CA ALA A 97 2.91 -30.69 -15.08
C ALA A 97 3.32 -30.70 -13.59
N ALA A 98 2.46 -30.20 -12.71
CA ALA A 98 2.70 -30.16 -11.27
C ALA A 98 2.83 -31.57 -10.68
N SER A 99 3.62 -31.67 -9.60
CA SER A 99 3.68 -32.91 -8.82
C SER A 99 2.35 -33.16 -8.10
N MET A 100 1.83 -34.39 -8.16
CA MET A 100 0.62 -34.80 -7.44
C MET A 100 0.80 -34.74 -5.92
N GLU A 101 2.04 -34.69 -5.43
CA GLU A 101 2.32 -34.47 -4.01
C GLU A 101 1.89 -33.08 -3.51
N THR A 102 1.75 -32.13 -4.42
CA THR A 102 1.27 -30.76 -4.12
C THR A 102 -0.25 -30.69 -3.97
N PHE A 103 -0.96 -31.81 -4.10
CA PHE A 103 -2.38 -31.90 -3.84
C PHE A 103 -2.73 -31.31 -2.48
N SER A 104 -3.59 -30.30 -2.51
CA SER A 104 -4.15 -29.67 -1.32
C SER A 104 -5.67 -29.65 -1.41
N HIS A 105 -6.30 -29.59 -0.24
CA HIS A 105 -7.74 -29.53 -0.11
C HIS A 105 -8.12 -28.58 1.03
N SER A 106 -9.11 -27.72 0.79
CA SER A 106 -9.77 -26.92 1.81
C SER A 106 -11.28 -26.97 1.59
N SER A 107 -12.03 -26.84 2.68
CA SER A 107 -13.49 -26.88 2.67
C SER A 107 -14.05 -25.77 3.56
N ARG A 108 -15.23 -25.25 3.19
CA ARG A 108 -16.01 -24.29 3.97
C ARG A 108 -17.48 -24.64 3.86
N SER A 109 -18.20 -24.56 4.97
CA SER A 109 -19.64 -24.81 5.00
C SER A 109 -20.34 -23.78 5.88
N ALA A 110 -21.43 -23.21 5.38
CA ALA A 110 -22.32 -22.34 6.13
C ALA A 110 -23.73 -22.40 5.56
N MET A 111 -24.76 -22.35 6.42
CA MET A 111 -26.17 -22.30 6.02
C MET A 111 -26.58 -23.41 5.03
N GLY A 112 -26.03 -24.61 5.17
CA GLY A 112 -26.33 -25.76 4.29
C GLY A 112 -25.56 -25.76 2.96
N VAL A 113 -24.83 -24.70 2.64
CA VAL A 113 -23.94 -24.63 1.46
C VAL A 113 -22.53 -25.04 1.89
N SER A 114 -21.93 -25.95 1.14
CA SER A 114 -20.56 -26.43 1.28
C SER A 114 -19.79 -26.19 -0.01
N ILE A 115 -18.54 -25.77 0.15
CA ILE A 115 -17.59 -25.53 -0.94
C ILE A 115 -16.34 -26.35 -0.65
N ASP A 116 -15.98 -27.24 -1.55
CA ASP A 116 -14.69 -27.94 -1.52
C ASP A 116 -13.79 -27.42 -2.62
N VAL A 117 -12.55 -27.12 -2.26
CA VAL A 117 -11.52 -26.64 -3.19
C VAL A 117 -10.32 -27.57 -3.16
N ILE A 118 -9.90 -28.00 -4.34
CA ILE A 118 -8.72 -28.83 -4.56
C ILE A 118 -7.75 -28.07 -5.44
N VAL A 119 -6.47 -28.03 -5.06
CA VAL A 119 -5.42 -27.38 -5.83
C VAL A 119 -4.22 -28.30 -6.01
N THR A 120 -3.60 -28.25 -7.19
CA THR A 120 -2.24 -28.76 -7.44
C THR A 120 -1.40 -27.61 -7.98
N ALA A 121 -0.16 -27.45 -7.53
CA ALA A 121 0.68 -26.30 -7.88
C ALA A 121 2.06 -26.71 -8.37
N GLY A 122 2.47 -26.19 -9.52
CA GLY A 122 3.85 -26.18 -10.01
C GLY A 122 4.21 -24.76 -10.42
N LEU A 123 5.40 -24.27 -10.06
CA LEU A 123 5.74 -22.83 -10.15
C LEU A 123 6.85 -22.50 -11.17
N SER A 124 7.28 -23.46 -11.99
CA SER A 124 8.45 -23.32 -12.87
C SER A 124 8.31 -22.26 -13.96
N ASN A 125 7.08 -21.95 -14.38
CA ASN A 125 6.73 -20.94 -15.39
C ASN A 125 5.77 -19.88 -14.80
N SER A 126 5.96 -19.51 -13.53
CA SER A 126 5.16 -18.51 -12.84
C SER A 126 5.09 -17.18 -13.61
N ARG A 127 3.88 -16.60 -13.69
CA ARG A 127 3.60 -15.46 -14.57
C ARG A 127 2.71 -14.42 -13.89
N SER A 128 2.95 -13.15 -14.19
CA SER A 128 2.03 -12.06 -13.87
C SER A 128 1.14 -11.75 -15.08
N SER A 129 -0.09 -11.29 -14.84
CA SER A 129 -0.97 -10.82 -15.90
C SER A 129 -0.34 -9.60 -16.61
N GLY A 130 -0.28 -9.63 -17.94
CA GLY A 130 0.37 -8.58 -18.75
C GLY A 130 1.91 -8.67 -18.82
N ALA A 131 2.52 -9.74 -18.30
CA ALA A 131 3.92 -10.05 -18.60
C ALA A 131 4.11 -10.37 -20.10
N ALA A 132 5.32 -10.15 -20.62
CA ALA A 132 5.66 -10.45 -22.01
C ALA A 132 5.29 -11.89 -22.40
N ALA A 133 4.69 -12.05 -23.58
CA ALA A 133 4.29 -13.34 -24.10
C ALA A 133 5.50 -14.15 -24.57
N ASP A 134 5.43 -15.47 -24.42
CA ASP A 134 6.39 -16.41 -25.05
C ASP A 134 5.93 -16.86 -26.43
N PHE A 135 4.63 -16.74 -26.68
CA PHE A 135 3.98 -17.11 -27.93
C PHE A 135 3.30 -15.85 -28.47
N PHE A 136 3.65 -15.48 -29.69
CA PHE A 136 3.12 -14.28 -30.36
C PHE A 136 1.91 -14.58 -31.25
N MET A 137 1.41 -15.83 -31.22
CA MET A 137 0.22 -16.23 -31.97
C MET A 137 -1.04 -15.79 -31.22
N ILE A 138 -1.89 -15.01 -31.89
CA ILE A 138 -3.19 -14.55 -31.37
C ILE A 138 -4.32 -15.56 -31.65
N SER A 139 -4.17 -16.39 -32.70
CA SER A 139 -5.03 -17.53 -33.04
C SER A 139 -4.22 -18.64 -33.72
N GLU A 140 -4.72 -19.88 -33.72
CA GLU A 140 -4.08 -21.01 -34.44
C GLU A 140 -3.94 -20.76 -35.96
N ASP A 141 -4.72 -19.82 -36.51
CA ASP A 141 -4.76 -19.48 -37.94
C ASP A 141 -3.88 -18.27 -38.33
N TYR A 142 -3.13 -17.66 -37.40
CA TYR A 142 -2.30 -16.50 -37.72
C TYR A 142 -0.86 -16.94 -38.05
N THR A 143 -0.54 -17.13 -39.32
CA THR A 143 0.85 -17.12 -39.80
C THR A 143 1.31 -15.66 -39.89
N PRO A 144 2.32 -15.21 -39.13
CA PRO A 144 2.89 -13.88 -39.37
C PRO A 144 3.44 -13.83 -40.79
N ASP A 145 3.21 -12.74 -41.51
CA ASP A 145 3.97 -12.43 -42.73
C ASP A 145 5.48 -12.46 -42.39
N ASP A 146 6.28 -13.00 -43.31
CA ASP A 146 7.70 -13.36 -43.18
C ASP A 146 8.70 -12.23 -42.81
N ASP A 147 8.24 -11.08 -42.31
CA ASP A 147 9.06 -9.88 -42.05
C ASP A 147 9.21 -9.55 -40.54
N VAL A 148 9.51 -10.55 -39.71
CA VAL A 148 10.07 -10.31 -38.37
C VAL A 148 11.46 -10.91 -38.29
N ASP A 149 12.45 -10.13 -38.73
CA ASP A 149 13.85 -10.29 -38.37
C ASP A 149 13.97 -10.26 -36.84
N GLY A 150 14.13 -11.43 -36.22
CA GLY A 150 14.11 -11.56 -34.78
C GLY A 150 14.85 -12.79 -34.30
N ASP A 151 16.17 -12.71 -34.38
CA ASP A 151 17.20 -13.39 -33.57
C ASP A 151 17.09 -14.91 -33.41
N ASP A 152 18.21 -15.59 -33.64
CA ASP A 152 18.42 -17.04 -33.51
C ASP A 152 18.40 -17.43 -32.02
N GLY A 153 17.23 -17.25 -31.39
CA GLY A 153 17.01 -17.38 -29.97
C GLY A 153 16.83 -18.85 -29.60
N GLN A 154 17.87 -19.42 -28.98
CA GLN A 154 17.85 -20.71 -28.30
C GLN A 154 16.45 -21.04 -27.75
N LYS A 155 15.80 -22.09 -28.27
CA LYS A 155 14.58 -22.67 -27.70
C LYS A 155 14.87 -23.07 -26.25
N GLN A 156 14.65 -22.14 -25.32
CA GLN A 156 14.84 -22.38 -23.91
C GLN A 156 13.81 -23.43 -23.51
N GLU A 157 14.25 -24.66 -23.18
CA GLU A 157 13.39 -25.72 -22.65
C GLU A 157 12.69 -25.23 -21.38
N MET A 158 11.50 -24.65 -21.54
CA MET A 158 10.71 -24.18 -20.41
C MET A 158 10.05 -25.37 -19.74
N LYS A 159 10.42 -25.63 -18.49
CA LYS A 159 9.75 -26.64 -17.67
C LYS A 159 8.31 -26.18 -17.37
N PRO A 160 7.27 -26.90 -17.83
CA PRO A 160 5.89 -26.49 -17.59
C PRO A 160 5.53 -26.55 -16.11
N GLY A 161 4.79 -25.55 -15.64
CA GLY A 161 4.24 -25.45 -14.28
C GLY A 161 2.78 -25.02 -14.35
N THR A 162 1.97 -25.43 -13.37
CA THR A 162 0.51 -25.26 -13.41
C THR A 162 -0.07 -25.16 -12.00
N ILE A 163 -0.90 -24.15 -11.76
CA ILE A 163 -1.77 -24.07 -10.58
C ILE A 163 -3.20 -24.36 -11.02
N ASN A 164 -3.58 -25.64 -10.95
CA ASN A 164 -4.93 -26.07 -11.31
C ASN A 164 -5.83 -26.08 -10.08
N THR A 165 -7.02 -25.49 -10.21
CA THR A 165 -7.99 -25.29 -9.12
C THR A 165 -9.33 -25.94 -9.47
N ILE A 166 -9.83 -26.84 -8.63
CA ILE A 166 -11.16 -27.47 -8.76
C ILE A 166 -12.01 -26.97 -7.59
N ILE A 167 -13.16 -26.40 -7.89
CA ILE A 167 -14.10 -25.82 -6.91
C ILE A 167 -15.43 -26.53 -7.11
N ILE A 168 -15.94 -27.14 -6.05
CA ILE A 168 -17.18 -27.89 -6.05
C ILE A 168 -18.12 -27.22 -5.07
N VAL A 169 -19.36 -26.96 -5.49
CA VAL A 169 -20.40 -26.35 -4.67
C VAL A 169 -21.64 -27.24 -4.67
N ASN A 170 -22.15 -27.60 -3.50
CA ASN A 170 -23.36 -28.42 -3.34
C ASN A 170 -24.67 -27.61 -3.39
N ALA A 171 -24.66 -26.48 -4.07
CA ALA A 171 -25.80 -25.58 -4.16
C ALA A 171 -25.94 -25.05 -5.58
N PRO A 172 -27.17 -24.80 -6.07
CA PRO A 172 -27.36 -24.30 -7.40
C PRO A 172 -27.02 -22.81 -7.48
N LEU A 173 -26.30 -22.44 -8.55
CA LEU A 173 -25.94 -21.05 -8.87
C LEU A 173 -26.64 -20.58 -10.13
N THR A 174 -26.97 -19.30 -10.18
CA THR A 174 -27.23 -18.62 -11.46
C THR A 174 -25.94 -18.46 -12.26
N GLN A 175 -26.03 -18.29 -13.59
CA GLN A 175 -24.86 -18.05 -14.43
C GLN A 175 -24.05 -16.82 -14.00
N GLY A 176 -24.74 -15.73 -13.60
CA GLY A 176 -24.07 -14.53 -13.07
C GLY A 176 -23.28 -14.84 -11.80
N ALA A 177 -23.88 -15.57 -10.86
CA ALA A 177 -23.18 -15.99 -9.64
C ALA A 177 -22.02 -16.96 -9.92
N GLN A 178 -22.08 -17.81 -10.95
CA GLN A 178 -20.96 -18.67 -11.36
C GLN A 178 -19.76 -17.85 -11.85
N VAL A 179 -20.00 -16.82 -12.68
CA VAL A 179 -18.93 -15.94 -13.18
C VAL A 179 -18.31 -15.14 -12.04
N GLU A 180 -19.12 -14.57 -11.16
CA GLU A 180 -18.64 -13.85 -9.98
C GLU A 180 -17.82 -14.77 -9.06
N ALA A 181 -18.33 -15.96 -8.76
CA ALA A 181 -17.64 -16.95 -7.94
C ALA A 181 -16.31 -17.41 -8.56
N TYR A 182 -16.28 -17.61 -9.88
CA TYR A 182 -15.06 -17.92 -10.62
C TYR A 182 -14.04 -16.77 -10.51
N ALA A 183 -14.47 -15.52 -10.68
CA ALA A 183 -13.60 -14.36 -10.52
C ALA A 183 -13.03 -14.24 -9.10
N ILE A 184 -13.84 -14.45 -8.07
CA ILE A 184 -13.39 -14.49 -6.66
C ILE A 184 -12.34 -15.58 -6.44
N ALA A 185 -12.53 -16.76 -7.02
CA ALA A 185 -11.55 -17.82 -6.91
C ALA A 185 -10.21 -17.45 -7.56
N ILE A 186 -10.23 -16.83 -8.74
CA ILE A 186 -9.01 -16.38 -9.40
C ILE A 186 -8.31 -15.30 -8.56
N GLU A 187 -9.04 -14.31 -8.03
CA GLU A 187 -8.46 -13.30 -7.14
C GLU A 187 -7.81 -13.92 -5.89
N ALA A 188 -8.48 -14.90 -5.27
CA ALA A 188 -7.95 -15.59 -4.09
C ALA A 188 -6.67 -16.37 -4.39
N LYS A 189 -6.59 -17.04 -5.56
CA LYS A 189 -5.38 -17.71 -6.04
C LYS A 189 -4.25 -16.71 -6.28
N CYS A 190 -4.54 -15.59 -6.95
CA CYS A 190 -3.58 -14.51 -7.20
C CYS A 190 -3.03 -13.97 -5.86
N ASN A 191 -3.91 -13.73 -4.90
CA ASN A 191 -3.52 -13.23 -3.58
C ASN A 191 -2.58 -14.22 -2.85
N ALA A 192 -2.86 -15.52 -2.93
CA ALA A 192 -1.96 -16.53 -2.39
C ALA A 192 -0.58 -16.50 -3.06
N CYS A 193 -0.50 -16.31 -4.38
CA CYS A 193 0.78 -16.18 -5.08
C CYS A 193 1.59 -14.97 -4.61
N VAL A 194 0.91 -13.81 -4.43
CA VAL A 194 1.53 -12.58 -3.93
C VAL A 194 2.02 -12.74 -2.50
N ASP A 195 1.19 -13.28 -1.60
CA ASP A 195 1.54 -13.47 -0.19
C ASP A 195 2.72 -14.45 0.01
N HIS A 196 2.84 -15.46 -0.86
CA HIS A 196 3.99 -16.38 -0.88
C HIS A 196 5.19 -15.84 -1.69
N ASN A 197 5.14 -14.58 -2.12
CA ASN A 197 6.20 -13.90 -2.88
C ASN A 197 6.65 -14.69 -4.13
N VAL A 198 5.72 -15.35 -4.81
CA VAL A 198 6.01 -16.06 -6.05
C VAL A 198 6.43 -15.02 -7.09
N ALA A 199 7.70 -15.04 -7.49
CA ALA A 199 8.22 -14.11 -8.49
C ALA A 199 7.74 -14.50 -9.89
N CYS A 200 7.56 -13.51 -10.77
CA CYS A 200 7.35 -13.80 -12.18
C CYS A 200 8.66 -14.30 -12.81
N ALA A 201 8.61 -15.43 -13.52
CA ALA A 201 9.79 -16.04 -14.14
C ALA A 201 10.46 -15.15 -15.20
N LYS A 202 9.70 -14.25 -15.84
CA LYS A 202 10.20 -13.30 -16.84
C LYS A 202 10.69 -11.98 -16.27
N ASP A 203 10.21 -11.60 -15.08
CA ASP A 203 10.53 -10.35 -14.43
C ASP A 203 10.50 -10.56 -12.92
N SER A 204 11.68 -10.81 -12.33
CA SER A 204 11.83 -11.11 -10.91
C SER A 204 11.47 -9.94 -9.99
N THR A 205 11.25 -8.74 -10.54
CA THR A 205 10.78 -7.57 -9.80
C THR A 205 9.27 -7.55 -9.59
N LYS A 206 8.51 -8.40 -10.31
CA LYS A 206 7.06 -8.50 -10.22
C LYS A 206 6.60 -9.79 -9.53
N PHE A 207 5.46 -9.70 -8.85
CA PHE A 207 4.76 -10.89 -8.34
C PHE A 207 4.01 -11.60 -9.45
N ALA A 208 4.07 -12.93 -9.43
CA ALA A 208 3.23 -13.79 -10.26
C ALA A 208 1.79 -13.82 -9.70
N MET A 209 0.83 -13.94 -10.61
CA MET A 209 -0.60 -14.11 -10.31
C MET A 209 -1.07 -15.57 -10.52
N GLY A 210 -0.14 -16.42 -10.97
CA GLY A 210 -0.38 -17.80 -11.35
C GLY A 210 0.76 -18.33 -12.20
N THR A 211 0.46 -19.25 -13.10
CA THR A 211 1.35 -19.71 -14.18
C THR A 211 0.77 -19.47 -15.56
N GLY A 212 1.58 -19.65 -16.61
CA GLY A 212 1.12 -19.52 -17.99
C GLY A 212 0.07 -20.55 -18.43
N THR A 213 -0.16 -21.61 -17.66
CA THR A 213 -1.00 -22.77 -18.05
C THR A 213 -2.06 -23.13 -17.00
N ASP A 214 -2.41 -22.19 -16.12
CA ASP A 214 -3.39 -22.41 -15.05
C ASP A 214 -4.79 -22.75 -15.58
N CYS A 215 -5.39 -23.82 -15.07
CA CYS A 215 -6.80 -24.13 -15.27
C CYS A 215 -7.59 -23.96 -13.97
N ALA A 216 -8.81 -23.43 -14.06
CA ALA A 216 -9.75 -23.44 -12.94
C ALA A 216 -11.11 -23.99 -13.40
N VAL A 217 -11.74 -24.77 -12.54
CA VAL A 217 -13.05 -25.37 -12.74
C VAL A 217 -13.92 -25.01 -11.53
N LEU A 218 -15.06 -24.38 -11.78
CA LEU A 218 -16.13 -24.26 -10.80
C LEU A 218 -17.32 -25.10 -11.27
N ILE A 219 -17.68 -26.10 -10.47
CA ILE A 219 -18.82 -26.97 -10.72
C ILE A 219 -19.85 -26.83 -9.62
N SER A 220 -21.11 -26.75 -10.01
CA SER A 220 -22.23 -26.59 -9.11
C SER A 220 -23.47 -27.30 -9.60
N GLU A 221 -24.44 -27.49 -8.72
CA GLU A 221 -25.73 -28.07 -9.08
C GLU A 221 -26.47 -27.17 -10.09
N ARG A 222 -27.22 -27.80 -10.97
CA ARG A 222 -28.11 -27.09 -11.88
C ARG A 222 -29.37 -26.64 -11.11
N PRO A 223 -29.83 -25.39 -11.28
CA PRO A 223 -31.07 -24.94 -10.66
C PRO A 223 -32.28 -25.76 -11.11
N ILE A 224 -32.95 -26.41 -10.17
CA ILE A 224 -34.26 -27.05 -10.39
C ILE A 224 -35.37 -26.11 -9.93
N ARG A 225 -36.52 -26.14 -10.60
CA ARG A 225 -37.67 -25.28 -10.30
C ARG A 225 -38.13 -25.49 -8.85
N GLY A 226 -38.11 -24.41 -8.05
CA GLY A 226 -38.53 -24.43 -6.64
C GLY A 226 -37.40 -24.59 -5.61
N GLN A 227 -36.16 -24.82 -6.03
CA GLN A 227 -34.98 -24.87 -5.15
C GLN A 227 -34.47 -23.45 -4.83
N GLN A 228 -33.88 -23.24 -3.64
CA GLN A 228 -33.14 -22.00 -3.36
C GLN A 228 -31.87 -21.95 -4.21
N VAL A 229 -31.68 -20.85 -4.94
CA VAL A 229 -30.56 -20.63 -5.86
C VAL A 229 -29.74 -19.44 -5.42
N ILE A 230 -28.42 -19.58 -5.43
CA ILE A 230 -27.49 -18.48 -5.17
C ILE A 230 -27.47 -17.57 -6.41
N LYS A 231 -28.01 -16.38 -6.25
CA LYS A 231 -28.16 -15.39 -7.33
C LYS A 231 -26.98 -14.43 -7.47
N TYR A 232 -26.15 -14.31 -6.44
CA TYR A 232 -25.07 -13.32 -6.37
C TYR A 232 -23.93 -13.85 -5.49
N ALA A 233 -22.70 -13.63 -5.93
CA ALA A 233 -21.44 -14.04 -5.30
C ALA A 233 -20.42 -12.88 -5.25
N GLY A 234 -20.88 -11.65 -5.05
CA GLY A 234 -20.00 -10.51 -4.84
C GLY A 234 -19.26 -10.54 -3.49
N LYS A 235 -18.15 -9.80 -3.38
CA LYS A 235 -17.20 -9.79 -2.24
C LYS A 235 -17.82 -9.52 -0.87
N HIS A 236 -19.01 -8.92 -0.81
CA HIS A 236 -19.72 -8.64 0.44
C HIS A 236 -20.66 -9.77 0.88
N THR A 237 -20.69 -10.89 0.14
CA THR A 237 -21.51 -12.05 0.48
C THR A 237 -20.72 -13.10 1.25
N LEU A 238 -21.38 -13.79 2.18
CA LEU A 238 -20.80 -14.94 2.89
C LEU A 238 -20.34 -16.04 1.91
N PHE A 239 -21.06 -16.21 0.80
CA PHE A 239 -20.68 -17.19 -0.23
C PHE A 239 -19.34 -16.86 -0.88
N ALA A 240 -19.13 -15.60 -1.27
CA ALA A 240 -17.84 -15.15 -1.81
C ALA A 240 -16.71 -15.24 -0.79
N GLU A 241 -16.99 -14.92 0.49
CA GLU A 241 -16.03 -15.09 1.57
C GLU A 241 -15.58 -16.56 1.68
N MET A 242 -16.52 -17.50 1.69
CA MET A 242 -16.22 -18.93 1.79
C MET A 242 -15.38 -19.43 0.61
N ILE A 243 -15.74 -19.05 -0.63
CA ILE A 243 -14.94 -19.41 -1.82
C ILE A 243 -13.54 -18.81 -1.73
N GLY A 244 -13.45 -17.52 -1.43
CA GLY A 244 -12.18 -16.81 -1.36
C GLY A 244 -11.24 -17.44 -0.32
N GLN A 245 -11.74 -17.73 0.88
CA GLN A 245 -10.96 -18.38 1.93
C GLN A 245 -10.54 -19.80 1.57
N ALA A 246 -11.45 -20.61 1.03
CA ALA A 246 -11.16 -22.00 0.67
C ALA A 246 -10.10 -22.08 -0.44
N VAL A 247 -10.24 -21.25 -1.48
CA VAL A 247 -9.27 -21.18 -2.59
C VAL A 247 -7.92 -20.65 -2.14
N TYR A 248 -7.90 -19.56 -1.36
CA TYR A 248 -6.65 -19.01 -0.81
C TYR A 248 -5.89 -20.04 0.04
N GLU A 249 -6.60 -20.74 0.93
CA GLU A 249 -5.99 -21.72 1.82
C GLU A 249 -5.46 -22.95 1.07
N ALA A 250 -6.25 -23.50 0.14
CA ALA A 250 -5.82 -24.63 -0.68
C ALA A 250 -4.62 -24.23 -1.55
N THR A 251 -4.67 -23.08 -2.22
CA THR A 251 -3.59 -22.58 -3.06
C THR A 251 -2.31 -22.35 -2.24
N SER A 252 -2.42 -21.70 -1.08
CA SER A 252 -1.30 -21.46 -0.18
C SER A 252 -0.63 -22.77 0.26
N LYS A 253 -1.43 -23.79 0.64
CA LYS A 253 -0.91 -25.11 1.00
C LYS A 253 -0.20 -25.79 -0.16
N ALA A 254 -0.77 -25.75 -1.37
CA ALA A 254 -0.17 -26.35 -2.56
C ALA A 254 1.16 -25.68 -2.95
N ILE A 255 1.20 -24.34 -2.94
CA ILE A 255 2.41 -23.54 -3.19
C ILE A 255 3.49 -23.90 -2.18
N MET A 256 3.15 -23.93 -0.89
CA MET A 256 4.08 -24.27 0.18
C MET A 256 4.69 -25.65 -0.01
N THR A 257 3.86 -26.66 -0.27
CA THR A 257 4.32 -28.03 -0.54
C THR A 257 5.22 -28.09 -1.78
N ASN A 258 4.88 -27.38 -2.85
CA ASN A 258 5.72 -27.31 -4.05
C ASN A 258 7.09 -26.68 -3.74
N ILE A 259 7.14 -25.61 -2.96
CA ILE A 259 8.40 -24.96 -2.60
C ILE A 259 9.27 -25.89 -1.74
N LEU A 260 8.68 -26.58 -0.78
CA LEU A 260 9.37 -27.55 0.07
C LEU A 260 9.91 -28.74 -0.73
N HIS A 261 9.15 -29.22 -1.70
CA HIS A 261 9.59 -30.27 -2.63
C HIS A 261 10.77 -29.82 -3.48
N LEU A 262 10.82 -28.55 -3.91
CA LEU A 262 11.93 -28.01 -4.72
C LEU A 262 13.18 -27.69 -3.90
N HIS A 263 13.04 -27.24 -2.65
CA HIS A 263 14.16 -26.75 -1.84
C HIS A 263 14.70 -27.77 -0.84
N TYR A 264 14.18 -29.00 -0.82
CA TYR A 264 14.56 -30.17 0.00
C TYR A 264 14.55 -29.98 1.54
N ASN A 265 14.58 -28.75 2.07
CA ASN A 265 14.73 -28.49 3.49
C ASN A 265 13.88 -27.28 3.93
N TYR A 266 12.92 -27.54 4.81
CA TYR A 266 12.02 -26.54 5.41
C TYR A 266 12.79 -25.37 6.05
N ALA A 267 13.99 -25.62 6.57
CA ALA A 267 14.85 -24.58 7.16
C ALA A 267 15.29 -23.54 6.12
N THR A 268 15.73 -23.97 4.94
CA THR A 268 16.22 -23.06 3.88
C THR A 268 15.08 -22.20 3.33
N TYR A 269 13.89 -22.78 3.16
CA TYR A 269 12.70 -22.03 2.81
C TYR A 269 12.27 -21.06 3.91
N THR A 270 12.30 -21.49 5.18
CA THR A 270 11.93 -20.62 6.31
C THR A 270 12.86 -19.41 6.37
N ILE A 271 14.17 -19.61 6.17
CA ILE A 271 15.15 -18.52 6.10
C ILE A 271 14.90 -17.61 4.89
N HIS A 272 14.60 -18.18 3.71
CA HIS A 272 14.29 -17.40 2.51
C HIS A 272 12.99 -16.59 2.67
N HIS A 273 11.92 -17.21 3.15
CA HIS A 273 10.64 -16.56 3.44
C HIS A 273 10.79 -15.49 4.52
N TRP A 274 11.50 -15.79 5.62
CA TRP A 274 11.87 -14.77 6.61
C TRP A 274 12.63 -13.63 5.97
N SER A 275 13.62 -13.90 5.12
CA SER A 275 14.42 -12.85 4.47
C SER A 275 13.58 -11.97 3.54
N ARG A 276 12.63 -12.54 2.76
CA ARG A 276 11.77 -11.74 1.87
C ARG A 276 10.69 -11.00 2.63
N THR A 277 10.05 -11.63 3.61
CA THR A 277 9.09 -10.95 4.51
C THR A 277 9.78 -9.86 5.30
N PHE A 278 11.04 -10.08 5.71
CA PHE A 278 11.90 -9.08 6.36
C PHE A 278 12.29 -7.94 5.41
N VAL A 279 12.57 -8.21 4.12
CA VAL A 279 12.83 -7.17 3.12
C VAL A 279 11.57 -6.37 2.80
N ALA A 280 10.43 -7.04 2.58
CA ALA A 280 9.13 -6.38 2.34
C ALA A 280 8.69 -5.57 3.56
N SER A 281 8.94 -6.07 4.76
CA SER A 281 8.70 -5.31 5.97
C SER A 281 9.69 -4.16 6.08
N MET A 282 10.98 -4.29 5.71
CA MET A 282 11.95 -3.19 5.64
C MET A 282 11.55 -2.06 4.67
N MET A 283 10.64 -2.32 3.72
CA MET A 283 10.01 -1.30 2.87
C MET A 283 8.89 -0.51 3.59
N GLY A 284 8.69 -0.68 4.91
CA GLY A 284 7.70 0.06 5.69
C GLY A 284 6.27 -0.46 5.55
N ALA A 285 5.33 0.17 6.26
CA ALA A 285 3.92 -0.02 5.91
C ALA A 285 3.74 0.46 4.46
N MET A 286 3.28 -0.42 3.56
CA MET A 286 2.80 0.06 2.27
C MET A 286 1.67 1.06 2.53
N PRO A 287 1.67 2.22 1.88
CA PRO A 287 0.56 3.16 1.91
C PRO A 287 -0.78 2.48 1.66
N LEU A 288 -1.56 2.22 2.71
CA LEU A 288 -2.93 1.79 2.54
C LEU A 288 -3.75 3.03 2.21
N ILE A 289 -4.20 3.12 0.97
CA ILE A 289 -5.07 4.19 0.53
C ILE A 289 -6.45 3.93 1.13
N PRO A 290 -7.02 4.86 1.92
CA PRO A 290 -8.33 4.68 2.50
C PRO A 290 -9.40 4.59 1.39
N PRO A 291 -10.45 3.79 1.59
CA PRO A 291 -11.45 3.52 0.55
C PRO A 291 -12.33 4.73 0.21
N LYS A 292 -12.38 5.75 1.07
CA LYS A 292 -13.02 7.06 0.81
C LYS A 292 -12.16 8.19 1.35
N PRO A 293 -12.30 9.40 0.80
CA PRO A 293 -11.77 10.61 1.42
C PRO A 293 -12.28 10.76 2.85
N MET A 294 -11.49 11.39 3.71
CA MET A 294 -11.80 11.66 5.12
C MET A 294 -11.99 10.44 6.03
N MET A 295 -11.70 9.22 5.57
CA MET A 295 -11.56 8.08 6.49
C MET A 295 -10.17 8.05 7.13
N PRO A 296 -10.07 7.65 8.41
CA PRO A 296 -8.77 7.42 9.04
C PRO A 296 -7.95 6.42 8.22
N ILE A 297 -6.65 6.69 8.04
CA ILE A 297 -5.75 5.75 7.35
C ILE A 297 -5.85 4.38 8.03
N PRO A 298 -6.03 3.28 7.26
CA PRO A 298 -6.14 1.93 7.81
C PRO A 298 -4.97 1.59 8.75
N ARG A 299 -5.20 0.69 9.72
CA ARG A 299 -4.11 0.29 10.65
C ARG A 299 -3.00 -0.37 9.84
N ALA A 300 -1.75 -0.05 10.18
CA ALA A 300 -0.64 -0.89 9.72
C ALA A 300 -0.94 -2.32 10.17
N PRO A 301 -0.76 -3.33 9.30
CA PRO A 301 -0.87 -4.72 9.68
C PRO A 301 -0.05 -5.02 10.94
N LEU A 302 -0.53 -5.92 11.81
CA LEU A 302 0.07 -6.19 13.13
C LEU A 302 1.57 -6.51 13.05
N ASN A 303 1.99 -7.27 12.03
CA ASN A 303 3.39 -7.59 11.76
C ASN A 303 4.25 -6.35 11.46
N VAL A 304 3.71 -5.38 10.70
CA VAL A 304 4.42 -4.13 10.39
C VAL A 304 4.53 -3.25 11.63
N ALA A 305 3.45 -3.15 12.42
CA ALA A 305 3.45 -2.42 13.68
C ALA A 305 4.45 -3.03 14.68
N PHE A 306 4.49 -4.36 14.81
CA PHE A 306 5.47 -5.06 15.64
C PHE A 306 6.90 -4.75 15.20
N MET A 307 7.16 -4.74 13.89
CA MET A 307 8.49 -4.40 13.39
C MET A 307 8.86 -2.93 13.63
N GLY A 308 7.90 -2.01 13.53
CA GLY A 308 8.09 -0.61 13.90
C GLY A 308 8.49 -0.44 15.36
N ILE A 309 7.75 -1.09 16.28
CA ILE A 309 8.07 -1.11 17.71
C ILE A 309 9.45 -1.73 17.93
N SER A 310 9.73 -2.87 17.31
CA SER A 310 11.03 -3.53 17.39
C SER A 310 12.16 -2.61 16.96
N LYS A 311 12.03 -1.88 15.84
CA LYS A 311 13.04 -0.91 15.37
C LYS A 311 13.24 0.24 16.35
N VAL A 312 12.16 0.81 16.88
CA VAL A 312 12.23 1.89 17.88
C VAL A 312 12.96 1.41 19.14
N LEU A 313 12.65 0.21 19.63
CA LEU A 313 13.33 -0.39 20.78
C LEU A 313 14.79 -0.72 20.46
N THR A 314 15.09 -1.22 19.25
CA THR A 314 16.47 -1.49 18.83
C THR A 314 17.31 -0.21 18.80
N ILE A 315 16.74 0.89 18.32
CA ILE A 315 17.39 2.21 18.31
C ILE A 315 17.69 2.67 19.74
N TYR A 316 16.74 2.49 20.66
CA TYR A 316 16.93 2.85 22.06
C TYR A 316 18.05 2.04 22.72
N PHE A 317 17.99 0.71 22.64
CA PHE A 317 18.87 -0.19 23.38
C PHE A 317 20.26 -0.41 22.76
N PHE A 318 20.37 -0.44 21.43
CA PHE A 318 21.57 -0.99 20.77
C PHE A 318 22.33 -0.01 19.88
N VAL A 319 21.73 1.11 19.48
CA VAL A 319 22.40 2.05 18.56
C VAL A 319 23.32 2.98 19.36
N PRO A 320 24.64 3.00 19.12
CA PRO A 320 25.58 3.81 19.89
C PRO A 320 25.69 5.25 19.33
N LEU A 321 24.57 5.98 19.33
CA LEU A 321 24.50 7.38 18.86
C LEU A 321 24.09 8.34 19.99
N PRO A 322 24.37 9.66 19.84
CA PRO A 322 23.88 10.67 20.77
C PRO A 322 22.35 10.63 20.93
N ASP A 323 21.82 11.01 22.09
CA ASP A 323 20.39 10.94 22.42
C ASP A 323 19.51 11.68 21.39
N LYS A 324 19.96 12.83 20.89
CA LYS A 324 19.27 13.56 19.82
C LYS A 324 19.21 12.73 18.52
N ALA A 325 20.33 12.13 18.09
CA ALA A 325 20.34 11.31 16.88
C ALA A 325 19.44 10.06 17.04
N LYS A 326 19.47 9.41 18.21
CA LYS A 326 18.56 8.29 18.54
C LYS A 326 17.09 8.70 18.44
N LEU A 327 16.72 9.83 19.03
CA LEU A 327 15.35 10.36 18.98
C LEU A 327 14.91 10.61 17.54
N LEU A 328 15.76 11.21 16.70
CA LEU A 328 15.45 11.46 15.30
C LEU A 328 15.29 10.15 14.51
N PHE A 329 16.23 9.21 14.63
CA PHE A 329 16.14 7.89 14.00
C PHE A 329 14.86 7.15 14.39
N ALA A 330 14.52 7.20 15.68
CA ALA A 330 13.31 6.57 16.19
C ALA A 330 12.04 7.29 15.70
N ALA A 331 12.06 8.62 15.57
CA ALA A 331 10.93 9.39 15.03
C ALA A 331 10.69 9.07 13.56
N VAL A 332 11.76 8.87 12.77
CA VAL A 332 11.68 8.41 11.38
C VAL A 332 11.15 6.98 11.29
N ALA A 333 11.65 6.08 12.14
CA ALA A 333 11.13 4.72 12.19
C ALA A 333 9.64 4.73 12.60
N TRP A 334 9.27 5.57 13.57
CA TRP A 334 7.87 5.75 13.94
C TRP A 334 7.04 6.25 12.75
N ASP A 335 7.49 7.30 12.05
CA ASP A 335 6.81 7.85 10.87
C ASP A 335 6.64 6.84 9.74
N ARG A 336 7.56 5.88 9.59
CA ARG A 336 7.52 4.91 8.48
C ARG A 336 6.68 3.67 8.77
N TYR A 337 6.64 3.25 10.03
CA TYR A 337 6.11 1.95 10.46
C TYR A 337 4.88 2.04 11.37
N LEU A 338 4.74 3.14 12.09
CA LEU A 338 3.72 3.37 13.11
C LEU A 338 2.81 4.53 12.69
N ARG A 339 1.73 4.72 13.44
CA ARG A 339 0.70 5.71 13.16
C ARG A 339 1.05 7.07 13.72
N GLU A 340 0.39 8.11 13.21
CA GLU A 340 0.34 9.40 13.92
C GLU A 340 -0.24 9.24 15.33
N PRO A 341 0.27 9.99 16.32
CA PRO A 341 -0.28 9.98 17.66
C PRO A 341 -1.75 10.45 17.67
N PRO A 342 -2.57 10.01 18.65
CA PRO A 342 -3.97 10.41 18.73
C PRO A 342 -4.15 11.93 18.75
N LEU A 343 -5.10 12.45 17.97
CA LEU A 343 -5.37 13.89 17.83
C LEU A 343 -5.66 14.58 19.17
N THR A 344 -6.24 13.85 20.13
CA THR A 344 -6.57 14.38 21.47
C THR A 344 -5.36 14.83 22.28
N CYS A 345 -4.19 14.23 22.01
CA CYS A 345 -2.95 14.52 22.74
C CYS A 345 -1.88 15.15 21.82
N HIS A 346 -2.25 15.52 20.60
CA HIS A 346 -1.31 16.04 19.61
C HIS A 346 -1.01 17.53 19.89
N PRO A 347 0.25 17.93 20.14
CA PRO A 347 0.60 19.31 20.51
C PRO A 347 0.10 20.37 19.53
N VAL A 348 0.17 20.10 18.22
CA VAL A 348 -0.37 20.99 17.17
C VAL A 348 -1.90 21.14 17.27
N CYS A 349 -2.65 20.08 17.57
CA CYS A 349 -4.11 20.14 17.74
C CYS A 349 -4.50 20.90 19.01
N ILE A 350 -3.71 20.75 20.08
CA ILE A 350 -3.85 21.52 21.32
C ILE A 350 -3.63 23.01 21.02
N ALA A 351 -2.55 23.35 20.32
CA ALA A 351 -2.27 24.72 19.91
C ALA A 351 -3.42 25.31 19.07
N GLY A 352 -3.91 24.57 18.07
CA GLY A 352 -5.06 24.98 17.27
C GLY A 352 -6.35 25.18 18.08
N SER A 353 -6.59 24.36 19.11
CA SER A 353 -7.74 24.49 20.00
C SER A 353 -7.62 25.72 20.91
N MET A 354 -6.42 25.99 21.43
CA MET A 354 -6.12 27.19 22.21
C MET A 354 -6.32 28.46 21.37
N ILE A 355 -5.83 28.48 20.12
CA ILE A 355 -6.04 29.60 19.19
C ILE A 355 -7.54 29.84 18.98
N SER A 356 -8.32 28.80 18.66
CA SER A 356 -9.78 28.93 18.51
C SER A 356 -10.46 29.47 19.77
N ALA A 357 -10.02 29.04 20.96
CA ALA A 357 -10.56 29.53 22.23
C ALA A 357 -10.21 31.00 22.53
N CYS A 358 -9.05 31.48 22.08
CA CYS A 358 -8.67 32.88 22.16
C CYS A 358 -9.46 33.74 21.15
N LEU A 359 -9.60 33.26 19.91
CA LEU A 359 -10.33 33.97 18.86
C LEU A 359 -11.81 34.15 19.20
N SER A 360 -12.46 33.16 19.82
CA SER A 360 -13.87 33.25 20.23
C SER A 360 -14.12 34.24 21.36
N ARG A 361 -13.09 34.62 22.12
CA ARG A 361 -13.15 35.61 23.22
C ARG A 361 -12.70 37.00 22.80
N THR A 362 -12.18 37.15 21.58
CA THR A 362 -11.64 38.42 21.10
C THR A 362 -12.77 39.25 20.46
N PRO A 363 -13.09 40.44 20.99
CA PRO A 363 -14.19 41.25 20.46
C PRO A 363 -13.86 41.83 19.08
N ASP A 364 -14.86 41.94 18.20
CA ASP A 364 -14.66 42.29 16.78
C ASP A 364 -13.98 43.65 16.55
N ARG A 365 -14.10 44.58 17.52
CA ARG A 365 -13.38 45.87 17.50
C ARG A 365 -11.85 45.71 17.37
N VAL A 366 -11.29 44.60 17.86
CA VAL A 366 -9.86 44.31 17.77
C VAL A 366 -9.45 44.04 16.33
N TYR A 367 -10.27 43.29 15.58
CA TYR A 367 -10.00 42.96 14.18
C TYR A 367 -10.10 44.19 13.26
N ASN A 368 -11.00 45.12 13.58
CA ASN A 368 -11.26 46.31 12.75
C ASN A 368 -10.27 47.46 12.98
N ASN A 369 -9.49 47.45 14.07
CA ASN A 369 -8.54 48.52 14.39
C ASN A 369 -7.10 48.03 14.16
N PRO A 370 -6.30 48.68 13.29
CA PRO A 370 -4.94 48.23 12.98
C PRO A 370 -4.02 48.08 14.20
N PHE A 371 -4.06 49.04 15.11
CA PHE A 371 -3.21 49.05 16.30
C PHE A 371 -3.64 47.98 17.30
N MET A 372 -4.94 47.87 17.60
CA MET A 372 -5.45 46.82 18.48
C MET A 372 -5.26 45.43 17.88
N GLY A 373 -5.52 45.25 16.58
CA GLY A 373 -5.30 44.00 15.88
C GLY A 373 -3.86 43.54 15.99
N PHE A 374 -2.90 44.40 15.62
CA PHE A 374 -1.48 44.06 15.68
C PHE A 374 -1.01 43.76 17.11
N THR A 375 -1.40 44.59 18.09
CA THR A 375 -0.99 44.40 19.49
C THR A 375 -1.56 43.12 20.10
N PHE A 376 -2.85 42.84 19.92
CA PHE A 376 -3.46 41.59 20.41
C PHE A 376 -2.92 40.37 19.66
N GLY A 377 -2.65 40.49 18.36
CA GLY A 377 -1.99 39.46 17.57
C GLY A 377 -0.59 39.13 18.09
N LEU A 378 0.20 40.15 18.43
CA LEU A 378 1.53 39.98 19.00
C LEU A 378 1.47 39.36 20.40
N VAL A 379 0.51 39.79 21.23
CA VAL A 379 0.27 39.20 22.56
C VAL A 379 -0.11 37.73 22.42
N LEU A 380 -1.00 37.37 21.49
CA LEU A 380 -1.38 35.98 21.22
C LEU A 380 -0.17 35.16 20.77
N LEU A 381 0.65 35.68 19.85
CA LEU A 381 1.87 35.02 19.38
C LEU A 381 2.83 34.72 20.54
N ILE A 382 3.15 35.73 21.36
CA ILE A 382 4.04 35.58 22.52
C ILE A 382 3.44 34.59 23.50
N PHE A 383 2.15 34.74 23.85
CA PHE A 383 1.47 33.84 24.77
C PHE A 383 1.51 32.38 24.28
N MET A 384 1.16 32.12 23.03
CA MET A 384 1.15 30.77 22.46
C MET A 384 2.55 30.17 22.37
N PHE A 385 3.52 30.93 21.87
CA PHE A 385 4.91 30.48 21.77
C PHE A 385 5.48 30.18 23.15
N SER A 386 5.35 31.11 24.11
CA SER A 386 5.85 30.92 25.47
C SER A 386 5.15 29.78 26.20
N THR A 387 3.82 29.67 26.13
CA THR A 387 3.10 28.60 26.84
C THR A 387 3.43 27.21 26.30
N MET A 388 3.51 27.04 24.98
CA MET A 388 3.82 25.75 24.37
C MET A 388 5.28 25.35 24.54
N THR A 389 6.23 26.29 24.36
CA THR A 389 7.66 25.99 24.53
C THR A 389 8.05 25.83 25.99
N LEU A 390 7.52 26.65 26.91
CA LEU A 390 7.71 26.49 28.35
C LEU A 390 7.03 25.21 28.86
N GLY A 391 5.81 24.92 28.38
CA GLY A 391 5.11 23.69 28.71
C GLY A 391 5.88 22.45 28.25
N ALA A 392 6.42 22.47 27.03
CA ALA A 392 7.27 21.38 26.53
C ALA A 392 8.60 21.28 27.29
N TRP A 393 9.20 22.41 27.66
CA TRP A 393 10.41 22.42 28.48
C TRP A 393 10.14 21.83 29.87
N ILE A 394 9.13 22.32 30.60
CA ILE A 394 8.69 21.77 31.89
C ILE A 394 8.37 20.28 31.76
N PHE A 395 7.68 19.87 30.69
CA PHE A 395 7.38 18.46 30.42
C PHE A 395 8.64 17.62 30.27
N ILE A 396 9.63 18.09 29.50
CA ILE A 396 10.92 17.43 29.31
C ILE A 396 11.69 17.36 30.64
N GLU A 397 11.73 18.44 31.42
CA GLU A 397 12.39 18.48 32.73
C GLU A 397 11.72 17.55 33.73
N CYS A 398 10.38 17.54 33.80
CA CYS A 398 9.64 16.59 34.64
C CYS A 398 9.93 15.14 34.23
N ILE A 399 9.98 14.87 32.92
CA ILE A 399 10.38 13.57 32.39
C ILE A 399 11.80 13.20 32.83
N ASP A 400 12.75 14.12 32.72
CA ASP A 400 14.15 13.88 33.09
C ASP A 400 14.34 13.69 34.60
N VAL A 401 13.56 14.39 35.42
CA VAL A 401 13.49 14.19 36.87
C VAL A 401 12.95 12.81 37.22
N ILE A 402 11.88 12.37 36.55
CA ILE A 402 11.30 11.02 36.72
C ILE A 402 12.27 9.93 36.20
N SER A 403 13.02 10.22 35.14
CA SER A 403 13.96 9.33 34.44
C SER A 403 15.34 9.20 35.13
N MET A 404 15.45 9.44 36.44
CA MET A 404 16.71 9.34 37.21
C MET A 404 17.91 10.16 36.69
N LYS A 405 17.72 11.04 35.69
CA LYS A 405 18.71 12.04 35.23
C LYS A 405 18.63 13.35 36.03
N GLY A 406 17.63 13.49 36.92
CA GLY A 406 17.42 14.63 37.83
C GLY A 406 18.20 14.58 39.17
N PRO A 407 18.04 15.60 40.03
CA PRO A 407 18.98 15.97 41.10
C PRO A 407 19.34 14.85 42.08
N THR A 408 20.61 14.85 42.51
CA THR A 408 21.32 13.86 43.33
C THR A 408 20.54 13.30 44.53
N PHE A 409 19.63 14.10 45.12
CA PHE A 409 18.79 13.73 46.25
C PHE A 409 17.86 12.53 45.98
N ALA A 410 17.34 12.36 44.75
CA ALA A 410 16.47 11.23 44.42
C ALA A 410 17.23 9.90 44.29
N ARG A 411 18.55 9.97 44.03
CA ARG A 411 19.42 8.82 43.80
C ARG A 411 19.84 8.13 45.11
N GLU A 412 19.94 8.89 46.20
CA GLU A 412 20.28 8.38 47.54
C GLU A 412 19.14 7.59 48.20
N TYR A 413 17.87 7.91 47.90
CA TYR A 413 16.72 7.27 48.55
C TYR A 413 16.27 5.96 47.88
N MET A 414 16.71 5.71 46.64
CA MET A 414 16.26 4.62 45.78
C MET A 414 17.37 3.57 45.56
N SER A 415 17.94 2.98 46.62
CA SER A 415 19.13 2.09 46.54
C SER A 415 18.86 0.60 46.83
N GLY A 416 17.98 -0.07 46.10
CA GLY A 416 17.73 -1.52 46.19
C GLY A 416 17.64 -2.20 44.82
N TYR A 417 18.02 -3.47 44.74
CA TYR A 417 18.17 -4.27 43.49
C TYR A 417 16.91 -4.34 42.59
N TYR A 418 15.72 -4.03 43.12
CA TYR A 418 14.47 -3.84 42.37
C TYR A 418 14.44 -2.59 41.47
N ASN A 419 15.45 -1.72 41.60
CA ASN A 419 15.44 -0.40 40.97
C ASN A 419 15.94 -0.38 39.54
N SER A 420 16.75 -1.35 39.09
CA SER A 420 17.26 -1.32 37.71
C SER A 420 16.15 -1.52 36.69
N LEU A 421 15.24 -2.49 36.87
CA LEU A 421 14.17 -2.74 35.90
C LEU A 421 13.18 -1.56 35.84
N ILE A 422 12.83 -0.99 36.98
CA ILE A 422 11.94 0.18 37.08
C ILE A 422 12.63 1.41 36.48
N GLU A 423 13.91 1.62 36.75
CA GLU A 423 14.73 2.68 36.14
C GLU A 423 14.79 2.55 34.62
N HIS A 424 15.05 1.35 34.09
CA HIS A 424 15.07 1.13 32.64
C HIS A 424 13.68 1.35 32.02
N ALA A 425 12.61 0.94 32.70
CA ALA A 425 11.23 1.16 32.24
C ALA A 425 10.86 2.65 32.26
N LEU A 426 11.22 3.39 33.31
CA LEU A 426 11.00 4.83 33.41
C LEU A 426 11.83 5.60 32.38
N ASN A 427 13.09 5.20 32.15
CA ASN A 427 13.96 5.79 31.13
C ASN A 427 13.43 5.55 29.72
N LEU A 428 12.94 4.34 29.45
CA LEU A 428 12.29 4.01 28.19
C LEU A 428 11.00 4.82 28.01
N LEU A 429 10.15 4.90 29.03
CA LEU A 429 8.92 5.69 28.99
C LEU A 429 9.23 7.18 28.74
N ALA A 430 10.18 7.73 29.48
CA ALA A 430 10.68 9.09 29.32
C ALA A 430 11.15 9.37 27.89
N TRP A 431 11.95 8.47 27.34
CA TRP A 431 12.45 8.57 25.98
C TRP A 431 11.33 8.44 24.94
N ILE A 432 10.36 7.53 25.14
CA ILE A 432 9.17 7.40 24.29
C ILE A 432 8.34 8.68 24.29
N LEU A 433 8.17 9.34 25.45
CA LEU A 433 7.42 10.60 25.52
C LEU A 433 8.13 11.74 24.75
N LYS A 434 9.46 11.83 24.83
CA LYS A 434 10.27 12.75 24.01
C LYS A 434 10.19 12.43 22.52
N LEU A 435 10.19 11.14 22.17
CA LEU A 435 10.00 10.66 20.81
C LEU A 435 8.63 11.06 20.25
N LEU A 436 7.55 10.90 21.03
CA LEU A 436 6.20 11.29 20.62
C LEU A 436 6.08 12.81 20.44
N LEU A 437 6.72 13.59 21.31
CA LEU A 437 6.78 15.05 21.18
C LEU A 437 7.44 15.44 19.85
N LEU A 438 8.62 14.89 19.54
CA LEU A 438 9.31 15.16 18.28
C LEU A 438 8.50 14.68 17.08
N LYS A 439 8.01 13.44 17.09
CA LYS A 439 7.26 12.86 15.97
C LYS A 439 6.02 13.70 15.63
N SER A 440 5.35 14.28 16.61
CA SER A 440 4.18 15.13 16.38
C SER A 440 4.48 16.43 15.62
N THR A 441 5.75 16.76 15.39
CA THR A 441 6.14 17.99 14.70
C THR A 441 6.25 17.84 13.18
N PHE A 442 6.30 16.61 12.65
CA PHE A 442 6.44 16.35 11.21
C PHE A 442 5.75 15.05 10.79
N SER A 443 5.39 14.93 9.51
CA SER A 443 4.93 13.66 8.93
C SER A 443 5.29 13.57 7.46
N LEU A 444 6.28 12.74 7.11
CA LEU A 444 6.66 12.51 5.71
C LEU A 444 5.77 11.45 5.08
N GLN A 445 5.46 10.38 5.83
CA GLN A 445 4.61 9.32 5.33
C GLN A 445 3.23 9.85 4.93
N LEU A 446 2.56 10.64 5.79
CA LEU A 446 1.26 11.21 5.44
C LEU A 446 1.35 12.14 4.22
N LEU A 447 2.37 13.00 4.20
CA LEU A 447 2.64 13.94 3.12
C LEU A 447 2.79 13.25 1.76
N CYS A 448 3.46 12.10 1.72
CA CYS A 448 3.68 11.33 0.49
C CYS A 448 2.44 10.50 0.07
N ILE A 449 1.63 10.03 1.01
CA ILE A 449 0.47 9.18 0.70
C ILE A 449 -0.69 9.96 0.07
N LEU A 450 -0.99 11.15 0.58
CA LEU A 450 -2.16 11.93 0.14
C LEU A 450 -2.12 12.29 -1.36
N PRO A 451 -0.98 12.72 -1.95
CA PRO A 451 -0.88 12.95 -3.39
C PRO A 451 -1.12 11.69 -4.22
N LEU A 452 -0.60 10.53 -3.80
CA LEU A 452 -0.83 9.27 -4.52
C LEU A 452 -2.30 8.85 -4.49
N GLN A 453 -2.99 9.12 -3.39
CA GLN A 453 -4.42 8.92 -3.28
C GLN A 453 -5.19 9.86 -4.23
N MET A 454 -4.81 11.14 -4.27
CA MET A 454 -5.40 12.10 -5.21
C MET A 454 -5.24 11.65 -6.66
N ALA A 455 -4.03 11.23 -7.06
CA ALA A 455 -3.77 10.74 -8.41
C ALA A 455 -4.72 9.60 -8.79
N LYS A 456 -4.99 8.66 -7.86
CA LYS A 456 -5.94 7.57 -8.11
C LYS A 456 -7.39 8.03 -8.24
N PHE A 457 -7.83 8.99 -7.43
CA PHE A 457 -9.19 9.53 -7.57
C PHE A 457 -9.39 10.21 -8.92
N ILE A 458 -8.41 11.01 -9.36
CA ILE A 458 -8.45 11.69 -10.65
C ILE A 458 -8.41 10.67 -11.81
N GLU A 459 -7.50 9.68 -11.78
CA GLU A 459 -7.40 8.62 -12.79
C GLU A 459 -8.69 7.80 -12.95
N ARG A 460 -9.46 7.64 -11.86
CA ARG A 460 -10.72 6.89 -11.84
C ARG A 460 -11.94 7.75 -12.16
N GLY A 461 -11.77 9.04 -12.44
CA GLY A 461 -12.88 9.98 -12.68
C GLY A 461 -13.72 10.28 -11.42
N GLN A 462 -13.22 9.98 -10.22
CA GLN A 462 -13.90 10.22 -8.95
C GLN A 462 -13.65 11.65 -8.45
N ILE A 463 -14.14 12.64 -9.21
CA ILE A 463 -13.80 14.06 -8.99
C ILE A 463 -14.36 14.59 -7.66
N ASP A 464 -15.56 14.19 -7.26
CA ASP A 464 -16.12 14.64 -5.97
C ASP A 464 -15.33 14.10 -4.78
N ASP A 465 -14.83 12.86 -4.88
CA ASP A 465 -13.93 12.29 -3.89
C ASP A 465 -12.58 13.04 -3.86
N ALA A 466 -12.04 13.38 -5.04
CA ALA A 466 -10.82 14.19 -5.17
C ALA A 466 -11.00 15.59 -4.55
N ARG A 467 -12.14 16.24 -4.76
CA ARG A 467 -12.48 17.53 -4.14
C ARG A 467 -12.56 17.42 -2.62
N GLY A 468 -13.23 16.39 -2.10
CA GLY A 468 -13.28 16.13 -0.66
C GLY A 468 -11.90 15.86 -0.05
N GLN A 469 -11.01 15.20 -0.78
CA GLN A 469 -9.63 14.92 -0.36
C GLN A 469 -8.77 16.19 -0.33
N LEU A 470 -8.97 17.14 -1.24
CA LEU A 470 -8.15 18.36 -1.33
C LEU A 470 -8.19 19.19 -0.04
N CYS A 471 -9.31 19.17 0.69
CA CYS A 471 -9.46 19.85 1.97
C CYS A 471 -8.49 19.38 3.06
N TRP A 472 -7.87 18.19 2.91
CA TRP A 472 -6.80 17.70 3.80
C TRP A 472 -5.42 18.27 3.46
N LEU A 473 -5.26 18.78 2.24
CA LEU A 473 -3.99 19.24 1.67
C LEU A 473 -3.87 20.76 1.71
N CYS A 474 -4.97 21.47 1.47
CA CYS A 474 -4.97 22.93 1.47
C CYS A 474 -6.36 23.51 1.79
N SER A 475 -6.39 24.81 2.12
CA SER A 475 -7.62 25.54 2.45
C SER A 475 -8.33 26.15 1.23
N ARG A 476 -7.93 25.79 0.00
CA ARG A 476 -8.57 26.25 -1.24
C ARG A 476 -9.95 25.60 -1.37
N ASP A 477 -10.97 26.36 -1.75
CA ASP A 477 -12.29 25.81 -2.06
C ASP A 477 -12.19 24.89 -3.29
N PRO A 478 -12.46 23.57 -3.15
CA PRO A 478 -12.37 22.63 -4.24
C PRO A 478 -13.64 22.55 -5.10
N SER A 479 -14.73 23.23 -4.71
CA SER A 479 -16.08 23.05 -5.27
C SER A 479 -16.14 23.20 -6.80
N THR A 480 -15.36 24.13 -7.37
CA THR A 480 -15.34 24.43 -8.80
C THR A 480 -14.15 23.84 -9.55
N LEU A 481 -13.22 23.16 -8.87
CA LEU A 481 -11.95 22.73 -9.47
C LEU A 481 -12.14 21.53 -10.40
N GLY A 482 -11.49 21.58 -11.56
CA GLY A 482 -11.40 20.47 -12.52
C GLY A 482 -10.24 19.51 -12.21
N PRO A 483 -10.10 18.41 -12.98
CA PRO A 483 -9.04 17.42 -12.80
C PRO A 483 -7.62 18.00 -12.78
N SER A 484 -7.30 18.89 -13.73
CA SER A 484 -5.99 19.54 -13.84
C SER A 484 -5.73 20.49 -12.67
N ASP A 485 -6.74 21.24 -12.23
CA ASP A 485 -6.63 22.13 -11.07
C ASP A 485 -6.42 21.37 -9.77
N LEU A 486 -7.09 20.22 -9.60
CA LEU A 486 -6.92 19.34 -8.46
C LEU A 486 -5.50 18.75 -8.43
N ALA A 487 -4.98 18.35 -9.60
CA ALA A 487 -3.60 17.88 -9.72
C ALA A 487 -2.59 18.99 -9.42
N GLY A 488 -2.82 20.20 -9.93
CA GLY A 488 -2.01 21.38 -9.65
C GLY A 488 -1.99 21.74 -8.17
N ALA A 489 -3.16 21.88 -7.54
CA ALA A 489 -3.29 22.19 -6.12
C ALA A 489 -2.65 21.11 -5.22
N THR A 490 -2.65 19.85 -5.66
CA THR A 490 -1.98 18.76 -4.95
C THR A 490 -0.45 18.86 -5.05
N LEU A 491 0.08 19.25 -6.20
CA LEU A 491 1.52 19.47 -6.39
C LEU A 491 2.00 20.71 -5.63
N GLU A 492 1.22 21.79 -5.66
CA GLU A 492 1.44 23.00 -4.86
C GLU A 492 1.57 22.62 -3.37
N SER A 493 0.52 21.97 -2.84
CA SER A 493 0.46 21.53 -1.45
C SER A 493 1.58 20.54 -1.08
N LEU A 494 1.92 19.58 -1.94
CA LEU A 494 3.02 18.64 -1.68
C LEU A 494 4.36 19.37 -1.53
N SER A 495 4.63 20.34 -2.41
CA SER A 495 5.90 21.07 -2.41
C SER A 495 6.00 22.07 -1.25
N GLU A 496 4.91 22.75 -0.92
CA GLU A 496 4.82 23.69 0.19
C GLU A 496 4.94 22.95 1.53
N ASN A 497 4.11 21.91 1.73
CA ASN A 497 4.09 21.10 2.95
C ASN A 497 5.38 20.29 3.17
N LEU A 498 6.15 19.99 2.12
CA LEU A 498 7.49 19.42 2.31
C LEU A 498 8.42 20.45 2.98
N SER A 499 8.28 21.73 2.63
CA SER A 499 9.11 22.79 3.19
C SER A 499 8.75 23.09 4.64
N ASP A 500 7.52 23.48 4.90
CA ASP A 500 7.08 23.96 6.22
C ASP A 500 6.58 22.83 7.14
N GLY A 501 6.11 21.72 6.58
CA GLY A 501 5.66 20.54 7.33
C GLY A 501 6.74 19.51 7.65
N PHE A 502 7.90 19.55 6.97
CA PHE A 502 8.94 18.54 7.15
C PHE A 502 10.36 19.11 7.25
N VAL A 503 10.84 19.85 6.25
CA VAL A 503 12.21 20.39 6.23
C VAL A 503 12.44 21.40 7.34
N ALA A 504 11.51 22.34 7.55
CA ALA A 504 11.63 23.36 8.58
C ALA A 504 11.57 22.80 10.02
N PRO A 505 10.65 21.90 10.39
CA PRO A 505 10.68 21.24 11.70
C PRO A 505 12.02 20.53 11.98
N LEU A 506 12.59 19.84 11.00
CA LEU A 506 13.89 19.18 11.14
C LEU A 506 15.05 20.17 11.24
N PHE A 507 15.01 21.27 10.49
CA PHE A 507 15.99 22.34 10.60
C PHE A 507 16.03 22.92 12.02
N TRP A 508 14.88 23.28 12.58
CA TRP A 508 14.80 23.81 13.94
C TRP A 508 15.06 22.73 15.01
N TYR A 509 14.81 21.45 14.70
CA TYR A 509 15.23 20.32 15.54
C TYR A 509 16.76 20.20 15.65
N VAL A 510 17.47 20.31 14.54
CA VAL A 510 18.94 20.24 14.54
C VAL A 510 19.52 21.33 15.45
N LEU A 511 18.98 22.55 15.38
CA LEU A 511 19.45 23.70 16.15
C LEU A 511 19.05 23.67 17.64
N PHE A 512 17.78 23.41 17.95
CA PHE A 512 17.24 23.57 19.31
C PHE A 512 16.55 22.32 19.88
N GLY A 513 16.71 21.16 19.23
CA GLY A 513 16.11 19.90 19.65
C GLY A 513 14.58 19.88 19.54
N PRO A 514 13.89 19.00 20.29
CA PRO A 514 12.43 18.85 20.20
C PRO A 514 11.65 20.16 20.46
N ILE A 515 12.16 21.02 21.33
CA ILE A 515 11.52 22.32 21.66
C ILE A 515 11.58 23.26 20.45
N GLY A 516 12.69 23.27 19.70
CA GLY A 516 12.82 24.04 18.46
C GLY A 516 11.80 23.65 17.40
N ALA A 517 11.69 22.35 17.15
CA ALA A 517 10.72 21.81 16.19
C ALA A 517 9.27 22.16 16.59
N LEU A 518 8.94 22.05 17.89
CA LEU A 518 7.63 22.43 18.39
C LEU A 518 7.38 23.94 18.28
N GLY A 519 8.34 24.77 18.70
CA GLY A 519 8.22 26.23 18.64
C GLY A 519 7.98 26.72 17.22
N TYR A 520 8.70 26.14 16.25
CA TYR A 520 8.44 26.37 14.83
C TYR A 520 7.00 25.98 14.44
N ARG A 521 6.55 24.77 14.80
CA ARG A 521 5.19 24.31 14.47
C ARG A 521 4.10 25.18 15.09
N VAL A 522 4.32 25.75 16.27
CA VAL A 522 3.37 26.69 16.89
C VAL A 522 3.24 27.97 16.05
N ILE A 523 4.35 28.53 15.57
CA ILE A 523 4.35 29.73 14.72
C ILE A 523 3.65 29.44 13.38
N ASN A 524 4.00 28.35 12.71
CA ASN A 524 3.36 27.92 11.47
C ASN A 524 1.85 27.61 11.64
N THR A 525 1.47 27.05 12.79
CA THR A 525 0.05 26.81 13.13
C THR A 525 -0.70 28.12 13.37
N LEU A 526 -0.06 29.13 13.96
CA LEU A 526 -0.66 30.45 14.11
C LEU A 526 -0.88 31.11 12.74
N ASP A 527 0.13 31.09 11.88
CA ASP A 527 0.02 31.68 10.54
C ASP A 527 -1.10 31.02 9.72
N SER A 528 -1.12 29.68 9.65
CA SER A 528 -2.18 28.94 8.94
C SER A 528 -3.60 29.10 9.52
N ARG A 529 -3.77 29.71 10.69
CA ARG A 529 -5.09 29.98 11.32
C ARG A 529 -5.51 31.44 11.26
N VAL A 530 -4.59 32.38 11.45
CA VAL A 530 -4.89 33.82 11.55
C VAL A 530 -4.13 34.69 10.57
N GLY A 531 -3.18 34.16 9.81
CA GLY A 531 -2.36 34.88 8.82
C GLY A 531 -3.09 35.28 7.53
N TYR A 532 -4.38 34.93 7.39
CA TYR A 532 -5.16 35.26 6.20
C TYR A 532 -5.53 36.75 6.12
N ARG A 533 -5.52 37.28 4.90
CA ARG A 533 -6.05 38.60 4.59
C ARG A 533 -7.56 38.66 4.83
N GLY A 534 -8.08 39.88 5.07
CA GLY A 534 -9.49 40.12 5.37
C GLY A 534 -9.72 40.34 6.86
N LYS A 535 -10.52 39.49 7.51
CA LYS A 535 -10.90 39.66 8.93
C LYS A 535 -9.68 39.76 9.85
N TYR A 536 -8.60 39.03 9.57
CA TYR A 536 -7.42 38.96 10.44
C TYR A 536 -6.22 39.78 9.93
N GLU A 537 -6.40 40.69 8.97
CA GLU A 537 -5.30 41.41 8.29
C GLU A 537 -4.22 41.96 9.23
N TRP A 538 -4.61 42.71 10.26
CA TRP A 538 -3.66 43.27 11.24
C TRP A 538 -3.39 42.33 12.41
N PHE A 539 -4.35 41.46 12.74
CA PHE A 539 -4.25 40.52 13.85
C PHE A 539 -3.26 39.38 13.57
N GLY A 540 -3.26 38.83 12.37
CA GLY A 540 -2.33 37.78 11.95
C GLY A 540 -0.97 38.28 11.49
N LYS A 541 -0.80 39.59 11.30
CA LYS A 541 0.43 40.16 10.73
C LYS A 541 1.69 39.84 11.54
N PRO A 542 1.70 39.87 12.89
CA PRO A 542 2.86 39.47 13.67
C PRO A 542 3.27 38.02 13.44
N SER A 543 2.31 37.08 13.43
CA SER A 543 2.59 35.66 13.19
C SER A 543 3.04 35.40 11.76
N ALA A 544 2.39 36.01 10.76
CA ALA A 544 2.77 35.87 9.35
C ALA A 544 4.19 36.38 9.09
N ARG A 545 4.56 37.54 9.67
CA ARG A 545 5.92 38.09 9.53
C ARG A 545 6.96 37.24 10.23
N LEU A 546 6.66 36.67 11.40
CA LEU A 546 7.59 35.79 12.08
C LEU A 546 7.74 34.46 11.32
N ASP A 547 6.65 33.88 10.83
CA ASP A 547 6.67 32.68 9.99
C ASP A 547 7.53 32.91 8.74
N ASP A 548 7.32 34.04 8.04
CA ASP A 548 8.12 34.41 6.88
C ASP A 548 9.63 34.47 7.19
N VAL A 549 10.02 34.97 8.36
CA VAL A 549 11.44 35.04 8.77
C VAL A 549 12.01 33.66 9.06
N ILE A 550 11.31 32.84 9.86
CA ILE A 550 11.83 31.54 10.30
C ILE A 550 11.80 30.49 9.17
N ASN A 551 10.93 30.64 8.18
CA ASN A 551 10.87 29.79 6.99
C ASN A 551 11.79 30.24 5.86
N TYR A 552 12.45 31.40 6.00
CA TYR A 552 13.32 31.94 4.95
C TYR A 552 14.40 30.93 4.52
N ILE A 553 15.21 30.45 5.47
CA ILE A 553 16.29 29.49 5.20
C ILE A 553 15.71 28.11 4.79
N PRO A 554 14.78 27.50 5.56
CA PRO A 554 14.20 26.22 5.20
C PRO A 554 13.64 26.16 3.77
N ALA A 555 12.92 27.18 3.30
CA ALA A 555 12.33 27.18 1.97
C ALA A 555 13.36 27.09 0.82
N ARG A 556 14.52 27.75 0.98
CA ARG A 556 15.61 27.67 -0.02
C ARG A 556 16.30 26.32 0.05
N ILE A 557 16.53 25.79 1.25
CA ILE A 557 17.08 24.44 1.43
C ILE A 557 16.17 23.41 0.74
N THR A 558 14.86 23.47 0.98
CA THR A 558 13.87 22.58 0.33
C THR A 558 13.99 22.65 -1.19
N THR A 559 14.09 23.85 -1.75
CA THR A 559 14.21 24.06 -3.20
C THR A 559 15.45 23.39 -3.79
N VAL A 560 16.60 23.52 -3.12
CA VAL A 560 17.85 22.85 -3.54
C VAL A 560 17.72 21.33 -3.43
N LEU A 561 17.14 20.83 -2.33
CA LEU A 561 16.93 19.39 -2.12
C LEU A 561 16.00 18.78 -3.16
N LEU A 562 14.96 19.51 -3.58
CA LEU A 562 14.07 19.12 -4.67
C LEU A 562 14.82 19.04 -6.01
N ALA A 563 15.65 20.02 -6.32
CA ALA A 563 16.47 20.00 -7.53
C ALA A 563 17.48 18.84 -7.54
N LEU A 564 18.16 18.59 -6.40
CA LEU A 564 19.06 17.44 -6.24
C LEU A 564 18.31 16.12 -6.45
N SER A 565 17.14 15.97 -5.83
CA SER A 565 16.31 14.77 -5.96
C SER A 565 15.81 14.55 -7.38
N ALA A 566 15.41 15.63 -8.07
CA ALA A 566 15.02 15.58 -9.46
C ALA A 566 16.17 15.22 -10.39
N SER A 567 17.42 15.59 -10.07
CA SER A 567 18.58 15.24 -10.89
C SER A 567 18.78 13.73 -11.00
N VAL A 568 18.38 12.98 -9.96
CA VAL A 568 18.42 11.51 -9.88
C VAL A 568 17.17 10.87 -10.48
N THR A 569 15.99 11.45 -10.22
CA THR A 569 14.70 10.81 -10.55
C THR A 569 14.12 11.22 -11.90
N LEU A 570 14.31 12.47 -12.33
CA LEU A 570 13.78 13.07 -13.56
C LEU A 570 14.89 13.53 -14.54
N GLY A 571 16.15 13.48 -14.11
CA GLY A 571 17.32 13.86 -14.87
C GLY A 571 17.78 15.31 -14.64
N ARG A 572 19.06 15.56 -14.94
CA ARG A 572 19.74 16.84 -14.68
C ARG A 572 19.08 18.05 -15.35
N ARG A 573 18.57 17.90 -16.58
CA ARG A 573 17.90 19.01 -17.31
C ARG A 573 16.67 19.52 -16.57
N SER A 574 15.87 18.60 -16.01
CA SER A 574 14.69 18.92 -15.22
C SER A 574 15.07 19.65 -13.93
N ALA A 575 16.12 19.20 -13.24
CA ALA A 575 16.67 19.87 -12.05
C ALA A 575 17.06 21.33 -12.31
N TRP A 576 17.83 21.58 -13.38
CA TRP A 576 18.22 22.93 -13.78
C TRP A 576 17.02 23.81 -14.12
N ARG A 577 16.04 23.27 -14.85
CA ARG A 577 14.80 23.99 -15.18
C ARG A 577 14.01 24.36 -13.92
N GLY A 578 13.94 23.46 -12.95
CA GLY A 578 13.30 23.73 -11.64
C GLY A 578 13.94 24.92 -10.93
N LEU A 579 15.27 24.96 -10.81
CA LEU A 579 15.98 26.09 -10.19
C LEU A 579 15.79 27.40 -10.95
N GLN A 580 15.81 27.36 -12.28
CA GLN A 580 15.57 28.55 -13.12
C GLN A 580 14.16 29.12 -12.91
N ILE A 581 13.14 28.26 -12.90
CA ILE A 581 11.76 28.68 -12.68
C ILE A 581 11.56 29.13 -11.23
N ALA A 582 12.16 28.46 -10.25
CA ALA A 582 12.15 28.92 -8.86
C ALA A 582 12.69 30.35 -8.73
N TRP A 583 13.84 30.64 -9.35
CA TRP A 583 14.42 31.98 -9.31
C TRP A 583 13.54 33.04 -9.99
N LYS A 584 12.93 32.68 -11.13
CA LYS A 584 12.12 33.59 -11.95
C LYS A 584 10.76 33.88 -11.32
N ASP A 585 10.06 32.85 -10.86
CA ASP A 585 8.63 32.91 -10.55
C ASP A 585 8.33 33.01 -9.05
N GLN A 586 9.30 32.81 -8.15
CA GLN A 586 9.03 32.79 -6.69
C GLN A 586 8.38 34.07 -6.15
N HIS A 587 8.64 35.24 -6.75
CA HIS A 587 8.07 36.52 -6.31
C HIS A 587 6.56 36.65 -6.60
N GLN A 588 5.96 35.73 -7.36
CA GLN A 588 4.54 35.78 -7.68
C GLN A 588 3.65 35.38 -6.50
N CYS A 589 4.17 34.59 -5.56
CA CYS A 589 3.42 34.19 -4.36
C CYS A 589 3.44 35.31 -3.31
N GLU A 590 2.38 35.41 -2.51
CA GLU A 590 2.30 36.44 -1.46
C GLU A 590 3.36 36.25 -0.36
N SER A 591 3.64 35.00 0.03
CA SER A 591 4.72 34.69 0.96
C SER A 591 6.06 34.63 0.20
N PRO A 592 7.13 35.26 0.73
CA PRO A 592 8.49 35.18 0.20
C PRO A 592 9.11 33.78 0.27
N ASN A 593 8.43 32.82 0.88
CA ASN A 593 8.92 31.45 1.09
C ASN A 593 8.20 30.43 0.21
N ALA A 594 6.87 30.48 0.16
CA ALA A 594 6.05 29.48 -0.52
C ALA A 594 6.37 29.37 -2.03
N GLY A 595 6.69 30.50 -2.67
CA GLY A 595 6.98 30.54 -4.11
C GLY A 595 8.21 29.74 -4.53
N TRP A 596 9.21 29.56 -3.65
CA TRP A 596 10.46 28.85 -3.99
C TRP A 596 10.23 27.34 -4.28
N PRO A 597 9.71 26.54 -3.33
CA PRO A 597 9.50 25.11 -3.57
C PRO A 597 8.41 24.85 -4.63
N MET A 598 7.34 25.66 -4.67
CA MET A 598 6.25 25.50 -5.66
C MET A 598 6.72 25.77 -7.09
N ALA A 599 7.43 26.88 -7.31
CA ALA A 599 7.94 27.22 -8.64
C ALA A 599 9.03 26.23 -9.08
N CYS A 600 9.84 25.74 -8.14
CA CYS A 600 10.76 24.65 -8.40
C CYS A 600 10.00 23.42 -8.92
N PHE A 601 8.97 22.97 -8.22
CA PHE A 601 8.15 21.82 -8.61
C PHE A 601 7.53 21.97 -10.01
N ALA A 602 6.95 23.13 -10.30
CA ALA A 602 6.41 23.46 -11.62
C ALA A 602 7.48 23.27 -12.72
N GLY A 603 8.69 23.78 -12.47
CA GLY A 603 9.80 23.64 -13.42
C GLY A 603 10.39 22.24 -13.53
N LEU A 604 10.49 21.51 -12.42
CA LEU A 604 10.99 20.13 -12.38
C LEU A 604 10.10 19.19 -13.22
N LEU A 605 8.79 19.35 -13.09
CA LEU A 605 7.80 18.53 -13.78
C LEU A 605 7.48 19.07 -15.18
N GLY A 606 7.86 20.31 -15.48
CA GLY A 606 7.50 20.99 -16.72
C GLY A 606 5.98 21.17 -16.81
N VAL A 607 5.34 21.61 -15.73
CA VAL A 607 3.90 21.90 -15.69
C VAL A 607 3.68 23.34 -15.26
N GLN A 608 2.47 23.85 -15.51
CA GLN A 608 2.02 25.15 -15.03
C GLN A 608 1.18 24.96 -13.76
N LEU A 609 1.58 25.60 -12.65
CA LEU A 609 0.80 25.64 -11.41
C LEU A 609 0.13 27.01 -11.29
N LYS A 610 -1.21 27.03 -11.24
CA LYS A 610 -2.01 28.25 -11.31
C LYS A 610 -3.01 28.31 -10.15
N LYS A 611 -2.99 29.45 -9.46
CA LYS A 611 -4.06 29.88 -8.57
C LYS A 611 -4.69 31.14 -9.14
N GLU A 612 -5.97 31.03 -9.54
CA GLU A 612 -6.68 32.12 -10.21
C GLU A 612 -6.67 33.40 -9.37
N GLY A 613 -6.34 34.53 -10.02
CA GLY A 613 -6.24 35.84 -9.36
C GLY A 613 -5.03 36.02 -8.44
N ALA A 614 -4.14 35.03 -8.30
CA ALA A 614 -2.99 35.09 -7.39
C ALA A 614 -1.65 34.93 -8.12
N TYR A 615 -1.38 33.76 -8.72
CA TYR A 615 -0.09 33.47 -9.34
C TYR A 615 -0.18 32.45 -10.48
N CYS A 616 0.86 32.40 -11.31
CA CYS A 616 1.03 31.40 -12.36
C CYS A 616 2.51 31.00 -12.49
N LEU A 617 2.87 29.89 -11.85
CA LEU A 617 4.24 29.38 -11.77
C LEU A 617 4.50 28.41 -12.93
N GLY A 618 5.68 28.48 -13.55
CA GLY A 618 6.05 27.61 -14.66
C GLY A 618 5.31 27.91 -15.97
N ALA A 619 4.82 29.14 -16.13
CA ALA A 619 3.98 29.55 -17.26
C ALA A 619 4.60 29.29 -18.64
N THR A 620 5.93 29.22 -18.74
CA THR A 620 6.66 28.87 -19.97
C THR A 620 6.40 27.45 -20.47
N SER A 621 5.88 26.54 -19.63
CA SER A 621 5.54 25.19 -20.06
C SER A 621 4.22 25.11 -20.82
N GLY A 622 3.19 25.84 -20.36
CA GLY A 622 1.82 25.73 -20.88
C GLY A 622 1.13 24.36 -20.69
N LYS A 623 1.84 23.37 -20.11
CA LYS A 623 1.31 22.03 -19.85
C LYS A 623 0.50 22.01 -18.54
N GLU A 624 -0.74 21.56 -18.63
CA GLU A 624 -1.58 21.33 -17.45
C GLU A 624 -1.10 20.12 -16.61
N PRO A 625 -1.20 20.19 -15.27
CA PRO A 625 -0.82 19.09 -14.40
C PRO A 625 -1.73 17.86 -14.56
N THR A 626 -1.13 16.67 -14.53
CA THR A 626 -1.84 15.38 -14.63
C THR A 626 -1.53 14.45 -13.45
N PRO A 627 -2.28 13.35 -13.25
CA PRO A 627 -1.96 12.35 -12.23
C PRO A 627 -0.56 11.72 -12.38
N VAL A 628 -0.04 11.65 -13.60
CA VAL A 628 1.33 11.18 -13.86
C VAL A 628 2.35 12.14 -13.25
N ASP A 629 2.10 13.45 -13.36
CA ASP A 629 2.95 14.49 -12.78
C ASP A 629 2.89 14.44 -11.23
N ILE A 630 1.74 14.12 -10.64
CA ILE A 630 1.62 13.89 -9.18
C ILE A 630 2.53 12.75 -8.73
N ARG A 631 2.53 11.61 -9.44
CA ARG A 631 3.40 10.46 -9.11
C ARG A 631 4.88 10.76 -9.32
N ALA A 632 5.21 11.54 -10.35
CA ALA A 632 6.57 12.04 -10.55
C ALA A 632 6.99 12.96 -9.40
N GLY A 633 6.15 13.92 -9.04
CA GLY A 633 6.33 14.83 -7.93
C GLY A 633 6.52 14.13 -6.58
N HIS A 634 5.70 13.11 -6.31
CA HIS A 634 5.84 12.23 -5.14
C HIS A 634 7.25 11.63 -5.03
N ARG A 635 7.78 11.05 -6.12
CA ARG A 635 9.12 10.44 -6.10
C ARG A 635 10.22 11.46 -5.79
N VAL A 636 10.09 12.68 -6.31
CA VAL A 636 11.03 13.77 -6.01
C VAL A 636 10.92 14.18 -4.54
N ALA A 637 9.71 14.39 -4.03
CA ALA A 637 9.47 14.80 -2.64
C ALA A 637 9.91 13.73 -1.63
N GLU A 638 9.64 12.46 -1.90
CA GLU A 638 10.06 11.34 -1.05
C GLU A 638 11.60 11.26 -0.95
N LEU A 639 12.29 11.37 -2.09
CA LEU A 639 13.75 11.40 -2.10
C LEU A 639 14.31 12.64 -1.41
N ALA A 640 13.71 13.82 -1.61
CA ALA A 640 14.12 15.05 -0.95
C ALA A 640 13.95 14.96 0.57
N GLY A 641 12.83 14.38 1.03
CA GLY A 641 12.61 14.07 2.44
C GLY A 641 13.67 13.10 2.98
N GLY A 642 14.00 12.04 2.23
CA GLY A 642 15.07 11.10 2.59
C GLY A 642 16.45 11.78 2.72
N ILE A 643 16.82 12.64 1.77
CA ILE A 643 18.08 13.40 1.84
C ILE A 643 18.08 14.36 3.04
N THR A 644 16.95 15.02 3.31
CA THR A 644 16.78 15.91 4.48
C THR A 644 17.08 15.14 5.77
N LEU A 645 16.54 13.93 5.91
CA LEU A 645 16.76 13.08 7.09
C LEU A 645 18.23 12.72 7.25
N VAL A 646 18.89 12.32 6.17
CA VAL A 646 20.33 12.00 6.20
C VAL A 646 21.14 13.21 6.67
N ILE A 647 20.88 14.39 6.11
CA ILE A 647 21.56 15.63 6.51
C ILE A 647 21.30 15.95 7.98
N ALA A 648 20.04 15.90 8.43
CA ALA A 648 19.67 16.17 9.81
C ALA A 648 20.30 15.19 10.79
N ILE A 649 20.36 13.90 10.43
CA ILE A 649 21.03 12.86 11.24
C ILE A 649 22.52 13.16 11.35
N VAL A 650 23.21 13.42 10.24
CA VAL A 650 24.64 13.72 10.23
C VAL A 650 24.94 14.98 11.06
N ALA A 651 24.12 16.02 10.92
CA ALA A 651 24.27 17.27 11.65
C ALA A 651 24.05 17.13 13.17
N VAL A 652 23.29 16.12 13.61
CA VAL A 652 23.02 15.88 15.04
C VAL A 652 24.02 14.89 15.66
N ILE A 653 24.73 14.11 14.83
CA ILE A 653 25.83 13.24 15.25
C ILE A 653 27.14 14.04 15.39
N SER A 654 27.36 14.99 14.47
CA SER A 654 28.51 15.90 14.47
C SER A 654 28.39 16.92 15.60
#